data_AF-A0AAU8BZ13-F1
#
_entry.id   AF-A0AAU8BZ13-F1
#
_cell.length_a   1.000
_cell.length_b   1.000
_cell.length_c   1.000
_cell.angle_alpha   90.00
_cell.angle_beta   90.00
_cell.angle_gamma   90.00
#
_symmetry.space_group_name_H-M   'P 1'
#
loop_
_entity.id
_entity.type
_entity.pdbx_description
1 polymer ?
#
loop_
_entity_poly.entity_id
_entity_poly.type
_entity_poly.pdbx_seq_one_letter_code
_entity_poly.pdbx_strand_id
1 'polypeptide(L)'
;MKKTKHSLSLAELHERIENGIVPTSSVQSALAFLGLAKAVTGSAFYDAKVLASEEDFATWFPHSPNGDLVEAFGDAILYNRCRASVLRHAKLAGAWPEKDPYTLLNLLAKKQRLPGVNRKQFELFFPGLALRDLTRNQAIVADRPLRGNNRMVFRRSLSTIDRLRSDPRVLAANILCSEDIGPMPIYRDGDKVRIELPKALAIVIGQLPISYAIHARRAFELGVDFGILGVNGPRPGWSLGIAEAARYHAAVQRMVSSGTATLYLSALLSLLRTADSAFVHADVTTDRVRRPEIYVPKAKSQPTHARRKKIVLPAFVETEVASFAQNRSASPRRIKDLRWLLSELLKAGYEIDSQRSYGDTQTIFETTFPDFADLTLRSYQTVLRTFLAHTNRLSPWESLITRAQATDVNGIDLSGLLLIKRYAENVEPPVPPAKVDEDIARQFLTIAFKARETPKLLKGLASLDYLRTALPDFLPGPTIGDQRDWLQSKSGKPPEALENALRSDAQKAGYTKNGVRAMIVAVRSLYSLTPDKTKFAADYAAIPWRALTAEAMATHEQKLTHYRTELLRLADRLDQIKTVGWQNLQVAIVAAGIPRADNPIDTLMSVAANTGLEPWHLDREWAWIYERSLRPDLRRKWNRAVTNFDALYDTVGIAQTKLLPSDRLGPMPQIGARLKNAHFPLPRRFEAALEGGSKQLLEAGHFVWRCLRTFGVCSRGDDPAPGDLVADDYLDLIEKEQCFMRAQTARLHIECIRDWRDSRIGLL
;
A
#
# COMPACT_ATOMS: atom_id res chain seq x y z
N MET A 1 -49.81 -1.46 0.83
CA MET A 1 -49.76 -1.66 -0.64
C MET A 1 -48.47 -2.37 -1.01
N LYS A 2 -48.52 -3.64 -1.45
CA LYS A 2 -47.35 -4.36 -1.96
C LYS A 2 -46.94 -3.68 -3.28
N LYS A 3 -45.87 -2.89 -3.30
CA LYS A 3 -45.29 -2.38 -4.55
C LYS A 3 -44.91 -3.59 -5.40
N THR A 4 -45.52 -3.70 -6.57
CA THR A 4 -45.18 -4.65 -7.63
C THR A 4 -43.66 -4.56 -7.89
N LYS A 5 -42.94 -5.69 -7.79
CA LYS A 5 -41.53 -5.79 -8.18
C LYS A 5 -41.48 -5.43 -9.67
N HIS A 6 -40.97 -4.25 -10.02
CA HIS A 6 -40.66 -3.93 -11.43
C HIS A 6 -39.55 -4.88 -11.86
N SER A 7 -39.93 -5.97 -12.53
CA SER A 7 -39.01 -6.92 -13.14
C SER A 7 -38.43 -6.29 -14.40
N LEU A 8 -37.11 -6.12 -14.43
CA LEU A 8 -36.35 -5.57 -15.55
C LEU A 8 -36.36 -6.55 -16.74
N SER A 9 -36.64 -6.11 -17.97
CA SER A 9 -36.44 -6.94 -19.17
C SER A 9 -35.07 -6.68 -19.83
N LEU A 10 -34.65 -7.53 -20.79
CA LEU A 10 -33.42 -7.25 -21.56
C LEU A 10 -33.57 -6.01 -22.44
N ALA A 11 -34.78 -5.73 -22.94
CA ALA A 11 -35.09 -4.50 -23.67
C ALA A 11 -34.95 -3.26 -22.78
N GLU A 12 -35.50 -3.29 -21.56
CA GLU A 12 -35.32 -2.19 -20.61
C GLU A 12 -33.85 -2.04 -20.19
N LEU A 13 -33.11 -3.15 -20.06
CA LEU A 13 -31.67 -3.10 -19.80
C LEU A 13 -30.91 -2.41 -20.95
N HIS A 14 -31.27 -2.68 -22.20
CA HIS A 14 -30.73 -2.02 -23.38
C HIS A 14 -30.95 -0.51 -23.32
N GLU A 15 -32.20 -0.08 -23.13
CA GLU A 15 -32.57 1.33 -23.04
C GLU A 15 -31.84 2.03 -21.88
N ARG A 16 -31.72 1.39 -20.72
CA ARG A 16 -31.00 1.96 -19.57
C ARG A 16 -29.49 2.09 -19.81
N ILE A 17 -28.88 1.21 -20.61
CA ILE A 17 -27.47 1.34 -21.00
C ILE A 17 -27.31 2.47 -22.01
N GLU A 18 -28.20 2.54 -23.00
CA GLU A 18 -28.21 3.56 -24.05
C GLU A 18 -28.37 4.97 -23.46
N ASN A 19 -29.30 5.12 -22.52
CA ASN A 19 -29.55 6.38 -21.80
C ASN A 19 -28.51 6.68 -20.70
N GLY A 20 -27.46 5.87 -20.56
CA GLY A 20 -26.39 6.09 -19.58
C GLY A 20 -26.78 5.88 -18.11
N ILE A 21 -27.96 5.34 -17.84
CA ILE A 21 -28.46 5.02 -16.50
C ILE A 21 -27.61 3.89 -15.90
N VAL A 22 -27.28 2.87 -16.70
CA VAL A 22 -26.41 1.76 -16.29
C VAL A 22 -24.95 2.10 -16.57
N PRO A 23 -24.09 2.16 -15.53
CA PRO A 23 -22.70 2.54 -15.70
C PRO A 23 -21.88 1.45 -16.41
N THR A 24 -21.45 1.73 -17.63
CA THR A 24 -20.58 0.84 -18.42
C THR A 24 -19.28 1.53 -18.86
N SER A 25 -18.23 0.73 -19.13
CA SER A 25 -16.96 1.21 -19.68
C SER A 25 -16.97 1.35 -21.20
N SER A 26 -17.87 0.65 -21.89
CA SER A 26 -18.07 0.73 -23.33
C SER A 26 -19.55 0.48 -23.64
N VAL A 27 -20.28 1.57 -23.91
CA VAL A 27 -21.71 1.50 -24.28
C VAL A 27 -21.88 0.68 -25.54
N GLN A 28 -21.08 0.94 -26.58
CA GLN A 28 -21.15 0.25 -27.86
C GLN A 28 -20.99 -1.27 -27.73
N SER A 29 -20.00 -1.73 -26.96
CA SER A 29 -19.80 -3.17 -26.75
C SER A 29 -20.94 -3.81 -25.96
N ALA A 30 -21.47 -3.11 -24.95
CA ALA A 30 -22.59 -3.60 -24.15
C ALA A 30 -23.88 -3.72 -24.98
N LEU A 31 -24.18 -2.71 -25.81
CA LEU A 31 -25.31 -2.73 -26.73
C LEU A 31 -25.14 -3.80 -27.82
N ALA A 32 -23.93 -3.99 -28.36
CA ALA A 32 -23.65 -5.06 -29.32
C ALA A 32 -23.93 -6.46 -28.74
N PHE A 33 -23.51 -6.71 -27.49
CA PHE A 33 -23.82 -7.96 -26.80
C PHE A 33 -25.32 -8.15 -26.53
N LEU A 34 -26.04 -7.09 -26.18
CA LEU A 34 -27.51 -7.16 -26.09
C LEU A 34 -28.18 -7.35 -27.45
N GLY A 35 -27.59 -6.85 -28.53
CA GLY A 35 -28.03 -7.12 -29.90
C GLY A 35 -27.92 -8.60 -30.25
N LEU A 36 -26.80 -9.24 -29.90
CA LEU A 36 -26.64 -10.71 -30.05
C LEU A 36 -27.65 -11.47 -29.18
N ALA A 37 -27.85 -11.04 -27.93
CA ALA A 37 -28.85 -11.63 -27.06
C ALA A 37 -30.28 -11.51 -27.64
N LYS A 38 -30.63 -10.36 -28.24
CA LYS A 38 -31.91 -10.14 -28.91
C LYS A 38 -32.12 -11.05 -30.12
N ALA A 39 -31.07 -11.26 -30.93
CA ALA A 39 -31.14 -12.15 -32.09
C ALA A 39 -31.49 -13.59 -31.68
N VAL A 40 -31.00 -14.03 -30.52
CA VAL A 40 -31.21 -15.39 -30.00
C VAL A 40 -32.52 -15.55 -29.23
N THR A 41 -32.89 -14.59 -28.38
CA THR A 41 -34.09 -14.71 -27.55
C THR A 41 -35.37 -14.26 -28.26
N GLY A 42 -35.24 -13.52 -29.38
CA GLY A 42 -36.38 -13.08 -30.18
C GLY A 42 -37.38 -12.25 -29.36
N SER A 43 -38.63 -12.70 -29.31
CA SER A 43 -39.70 -12.04 -28.54
C SER A 43 -39.46 -12.06 -27.03
N ALA A 44 -38.73 -13.06 -26.51
CA ALA A 44 -38.40 -13.15 -25.08
C ALA A 44 -37.42 -12.05 -24.63
N PHE A 45 -36.76 -11.34 -25.54
CA PHE A 45 -35.97 -10.15 -25.22
C PHE A 45 -36.77 -9.07 -24.49
N TYR A 46 -38.08 -9.02 -24.75
CA TYR A 46 -39.02 -8.08 -24.12
C TYR A 46 -39.69 -8.67 -22.87
N ASP A 47 -39.52 -9.97 -22.61
CA ASP A 47 -40.10 -10.63 -21.44
C ASP A 47 -39.25 -10.36 -20.19
N ALA A 48 -39.87 -9.80 -19.16
CA ALA A 48 -39.24 -9.53 -17.88
C ALA A 48 -38.90 -10.82 -17.10
N LYS A 49 -39.49 -11.97 -17.47
CA LYS A 49 -39.14 -13.28 -16.88
C LYS A 49 -37.68 -13.66 -17.09
N VAL A 50 -37.05 -13.20 -18.18
CA VAL A 50 -35.65 -13.55 -18.49
C VAL A 50 -34.67 -13.06 -17.40
N LEU A 51 -34.95 -11.92 -16.76
CA LEU A 51 -34.14 -11.39 -15.66
C LEU A 51 -34.87 -11.43 -14.30
N ALA A 52 -35.96 -12.20 -14.17
CA ALA A 52 -36.70 -12.31 -12.91
C ALA A 52 -35.82 -12.89 -11.78
N SER A 53 -34.95 -13.84 -12.13
CA SER A 53 -33.91 -14.38 -11.24
C SER A 53 -32.63 -14.74 -12.02
N GLU A 54 -31.53 -14.95 -11.30
CA GLU A 54 -30.28 -15.43 -11.92
C GLU A 54 -30.43 -16.87 -12.46
N GLU A 55 -31.38 -17.65 -11.92
CA GLU A 55 -31.74 -18.98 -12.42
C GLU A 55 -32.53 -18.90 -13.72
N ASP A 56 -33.52 -18.00 -13.81
CA ASP A 56 -34.24 -17.75 -15.07
C ASP A 56 -33.28 -17.27 -16.16
N PHE A 57 -32.37 -16.34 -15.82
CA PHE A 57 -31.32 -15.92 -16.75
C PHE A 57 -30.43 -17.09 -17.17
N ALA A 58 -30.10 -18.01 -16.26
CA ALA A 58 -29.31 -19.20 -16.58
C ALA A 58 -30.08 -20.23 -17.42
N THR A 59 -31.41 -20.24 -17.40
CA THR A 59 -32.23 -21.07 -18.30
C THR A 59 -32.14 -20.57 -19.74
N TRP A 60 -32.21 -19.26 -19.95
CA TRP A 60 -32.06 -18.64 -21.28
C TRP A 60 -30.61 -18.58 -21.76
N PHE A 61 -29.67 -18.40 -20.82
CA PHE A 61 -28.24 -18.31 -21.06
C PHE A 61 -27.48 -19.27 -20.12
N PRO A 62 -27.45 -20.58 -20.40
CA PRO A 62 -26.78 -21.58 -19.57
C PRO A 62 -25.27 -21.33 -19.44
N HIS A 63 -24.68 -21.80 -18.33
CA HIS A 63 -23.23 -21.67 -18.12
C HIS A 63 -22.42 -22.43 -19.19
N SER A 64 -22.97 -23.53 -19.69
CA SER A 64 -22.44 -24.29 -20.83
C SER A 64 -23.43 -24.16 -21.99
N PRO A 65 -23.10 -23.43 -23.07
CA PRO A 65 -24.00 -23.30 -24.22
C PRO A 65 -24.17 -24.65 -24.93
N ASN A 66 -25.37 -24.92 -25.44
CA ASN A 66 -25.61 -26.01 -26.39
C ASN A 66 -25.09 -25.62 -27.79
N GLY A 67 -25.12 -26.56 -28.74
CA GLY A 67 -24.67 -26.34 -30.13
C GLY A 67 -25.33 -25.12 -30.78
N ASP A 68 -26.66 -25.01 -30.64
CA ASP A 68 -27.46 -23.91 -31.22
C ASP A 68 -27.02 -22.53 -30.70
N LEU A 69 -26.74 -22.40 -29.40
CA LEU A 69 -26.24 -21.16 -28.81
C LEU A 69 -24.79 -20.86 -29.24
N VAL A 70 -23.95 -21.88 -29.41
CA VAL A 70 -22.58 -21.68 -29.92
C VAL A 70 -22.63 -21.16 -31.36
N GLU A 71 -23.47 -21.76 -32.21
CA GLU A 71 -23.65 -21.35 -33.59
C GLU A 71 -24.22 -19.92 -33.68
N ALA A 72 -25.26 -19.61 -32.91
CA ALA A 72 -25.90 -18.29 -32.95
C ALA A 72 -25.00 -17.15 -32.44
N PHE A 73 -24.09 -17.44 -31.50
CA PHE A 73 -23.10 -16.47 -31.01
C PHE A 73 -21.75 -16.59 -31.74
N GLY A 74 -21.63 -17.45 -32.76
CA GLY A 74 -20.42 -17.70 -33.54
C GLY A 74 -19.41 -18.66 -32.89
N ASP A 75 -19.11 -18.48 -31.60
CA ASP A 75 -18.29 -19.42 -30.84
C ASP A 75 -18.60 -19.39 -29.32
N ALA A 76 -18.12 -20.42 -28.60
CA ALA A 76 -18.33 -20.55 -27.15
C ALA A 76 -17.62 -19.45 -26.33
N ILE A 77 -16.54 -18.85 -26.84
CA ILE A 77 -15.79 -17.79 -26.17
C ILE A 77 -16.60 -16.48 -26.22
N LEU A 78 -17.14 -16.14 -27.38
CA LEU A 78 -17.96 -14.95 -27.60
C LEU A 78 -19.29 -15.07 -26.84
N TYR A 79 -19.91 -16.25 -26.84
CA TYR A 79 -21.05 -16.56 -25.97
C TYR A 79 -20.74 -16.25 -24.50
N ASN A 80 -19.64 -16.78 -23.97
CA ASN A 80 -19.27 -16.59 -22.57
C ASN A 80 -18.98 -15.12 -22.22
N ARG A 81 -18.36 -14.37 -23.14
CA ARG A 81 -18.14 -12.92 -22.99
C ARG A 81 -19.45 -12.14 -23.01
N CYS A 82 -20.34 -12.45 -23.95
CA CYS A 82 -21.66 -11.85 -24.04
C CYS A 82 -22.46 -12.11 -22.76
N ARG A 83 -22.59 -13.39 -22.36
CA ARG A 83 -23.28 -13.82 -21.15
C ARG A 83 -22.75 -13.10 -19.91
N ALA A 84 -21.42 -13.07 -19.72
CA ALA A 84 -20.81 -12.37 -18.58
C ALA A 84 -21.07 -10.86 -18.61
N SER A 85 -21.06 -10.25 -19.80
CA SER A 85 -21.40 -8.84 -19.98
C SER A 85 -22.85 -8.57 -19.63
N VAL A 86 -23.81 -9.29 -20.22
CA VAL A 86 -25.24 -9.11 -19.96
C VAL A 86 -25.55 -9.35 -18.48
N LEU A 87 -25.02 -10.42 -17.89
CA LEU A 87 -25.17 -10.71 -16.46
C LEU A 87 -24.66 -9.56 -15.58
N ARG A 88 -23.47 -9.02 -15.90
CA ARG A 88 -22.89 -7.89 -15.17
C ARG A 88 -23.76 -6.64 -15.29
N HIS A 89 -24.23 -6.31 -16.49
CA HIS A 89 -25.05 -5.12 -16.70
C HIS A 89 -26.43 -5.26 -16.07
N ALA A 90 -27.03 -6.45 -16.09
CA ALA A 90 -28.26 -6.76 -15.35
C ALA A 90 -28.07 -6.55 -13.84
N LYS A 91 -26.95 -7.02 -13.26
CA LYS A 91 -26.59 -6.75 -11.85
C LYS A 91 -26.44 -5.25 -11.58
N LEU A 92 -25.77 -4.51 -12.47
CA LEU A 92 -25.60 -3.06 -12.34
C LEU A 92 -26.92 -2.28 -12.52
N ALA A 93 -27.85 -2.80 -13.30
CA ALA A 93 -29.18 -2.23 -13.49
C ALA A 93 -30.15 -2.56 -12.34
N GLY A 94 -29.70 -3.37 -11.36
CA GLY A 94 -30.50 -3.76 -10.21
C GLY A 94 -31.48 -4.89 -10.47
N ALA A 95 -31.20 -5.81 -11.40
CA ALA A 95 -32.06 -6.97 -11.66
C ALA A 95 -32.19 -7.89 -10.43
N TRP A 96 -31.11 -8.07 -9.65
CA TRP A 96 -31.07 -8.96 -8.47
C TRP A 96 -30.43 -8.27 -7.25
N PRO A 97 -31.06 -7.21 -6.70
CA PRO A 97 -30.47 -6.39 -5.65
C PRO A 97 -30.27 -7.18 -4.34
N GLU A 98 -31.00 -8.28 -4.15
CA GLU A 98 -30.94 -9.14 -2.97
C GLU A 98 -29.73 -10.10 -2.99
N LYS A 99 -29.22 -10.50 -4.17
CA LYS A 99 -28.09 -11.45 -4.29
C LYS A 99 -26.72 -10.78 -4.31
N ASP A 100 -26.58 -9.58 -4.89
CA ASP A 100 -25.28 -8.88 -4.95
C ASP A 100 -25.41 -7.34 -5.01
N PRO A 101 -25.79 -6.69 -3.90
CA PRO A 101 -25.91 -5.24 -3.84
C PRO A 101 -24.55 -4.51 -3.95
N TYR A 102 -23.45 -5.22 -3.66
CA TYR A 102 -22.11 -4.63 -3.54
C TYR A 102 -21.49 -4.24 -4.87
N THR A 103 -21.84 -4.92 -5.97
CA THR A 103 -21.27 -4.65 -7.29
C THR A 103 -21.62 -3.24 -7.78
N LEU A 104 -22.89 -2.83 -7.63
CA LEU A 104 -23.31 -1.46 -7.97
C LEU A 104 -22.69 -0.44 -7.01
N LEU A 105 -22.78 -0.67 -5.69
CA LEU A 105 -22.27 0.25 -4.68
C LEU A 105 -20.76 0.51 -4.84
N ASN A 106 -19.96 -0.52 -5.09
CA ASN A 106 -18.51 -0.37 -5.26
C ASN A 106 -18.12 0.35 -6.57
N LEU A 107 -18.91 0.16 -7.63
CA LEU A 107 -18.68 0.90 -8.87
C LEU A 107 -19.02 2.39 -8.70
N LEU A 108 -20.13 2.71 -8.02
CA LEU A 108 -20.51 4.08 -7.71
C LEU A 108 -19.52 4.75 -6.76
N ALA A 109 -19.09 4.05 -5.71
CA ALA A 109 -18.04 4.51 -4.81
C ALA A 109 -16.77 4.87 -5.58
N LYS A 110 -16.31 4.00 -6.49
CA LYS A 110 -15.15 4.27 -7.34
C LYS A 110 -15.34 5.52 -8.21
N LYS A 111 -16.51 5.71 -8.81
CA LYS A 111 -16.83 6.91 -9.63
C LYS A 111 -16.82 8.19 -8.78
N GLN A 112 -17.33 8.14 -7.55
CA GLN A 112 -17.37 9.27 -6.62
C GLN A 112 -16.08 9.43 -5.78
N ARG A 113 -15.03 8.64 -6.05
CA ARG A 113 -13.76 8.61 -5.28
C ARG A 113 -13.97 8.32 -3.78
N LEU A 114 -15.00 7.53 -3.45
CA LEU A 114 -15.27 7.04 -2.10
C LEU A 114 -14.56 5.70 -1.85
N PRO A 115 -14.29 5.34 -0.59
CA PRO A 115 -13.88 3.99 -0.23
C PRO A 115 -14.91 2.95 -0.68
N GLY A 116 -14.48 1.74 -1.03
CA GLY A 116 -15.42 0.65 -1.34
C GLY A 116 -16.15 0.12 -0.10
N VAL A 117 -17.33 -0.46 -0.31
CA VAL A 117 -18.10 -1.20 0.69
C VAL A 117 -17.52 -2.62 0.83
N ASN A 118 -17.06 -2.97 2.03
CA ASN A 118 -16.44 -4.26 2.30
C ASN A 118 -17.48 -5.38 2.45
N ARG A 119 -17.75 -6.10 1.35
CA ARG A 119 -18.68 -7.24 1.30
C ARG A 119 -18.43 -8.28 2.39
N LYS A 120 -17.20 -8.79 2.51
CA LYS A 120 -16.86 -9.85 3.47
C LYS A 120 -17.18 -9.45 4.91
N GLN A 121 -16.96 -8.17 5.23
CA GLN A 121 -17.22 -7.65 6.56
C GLN A 121 -18.72 -7.56 6.85
N PHE A 122 -19.54 -7.11 5.89
CA PHE A 122 -20.99 -7.05 6.07
C PHE A 122 -21.64 -8.43 6.09
N GLU A 123 -21.21 -9.36 5.23
CA GLU A 123 -21.70 -10.74 5.25
C GLU A 123 -21.34 -11.46 6.56
N LEU A 124 -20.21 -11.11 7.19
CA LEU A 124 -19.81 -11.64 8.50
C LEU A 124 -20.68 -11.10 9.64
N PHE A 125 -20.99 -9.79 9.66
CA PHE A 125 -21.75 -9.18 10.76
C PHE A 125 -23.27 -9.28 10.58
N PHE A 126 -23.73 -9.42 9.34
CA PHE A 126 -25.15 -9.44 8.98
C PHE A 126 -25.45 -10.60 8.02
N PRO A 127 -25.23 -11.86 8.44
CA PRO A 127 -25.47 -13.01 7.57
C PRO A 127 -26.95 -13.08 7.16
N GLY A 128 -27.20 -13.09 5.85
CA GLY A 128 -28.55 -13.17 5.29
C GLY A 128 -29.39 -11.89 5.38
N LEU A 129 -28.87 -10.79 5.95
CA LEU A 129 -29.57 -9.51 6.00
C LEU A 129 -29.33 -8.73 4.70
N ALA A 130 -30.41 -8.30 4.04
CA ALA A 130 -30.29 -7.39 2.91
C ALA A 130 -29.87 -5.99 3.39
N LEU A 131 -29.02 -5.29 2.63
CA LEU A 131 -28.53 -3.96 3.02
C LEU A 131 -29.67 -2.91 3.17
N ARG A 132 -30.78 -3.11 2.47
CA ARG A 132 -31.98 -2.26 2.62
C ARG A 132 -32.64 -2.37 3.99
N ASP A 133 -32.43 -3.49 4.69
CA ASP A 133 -33.02 -3.76 6.00
C ASP A 133 -32.06 -3.42 7.15
N LEU A 134 -30.85 -2.94 6.84
CA LEU A 134 -29.85 -2.56 7.82
C LEU A 134 -30.27 -1.27 8.56
N THR A 135 -30.55 -1.41 9.86
CA THR A 135 -30.91 -0.29 10.73
C THR A 135 -29.68 0.29 11.44
N ARG A 136 -29.80 1.55 11.89
CA ARG A 136 -28.77 2.21 12.72
C ARG A 136 -28.45 1.40 13.99
N ASN A 137 -29.44 0.82 14.64
CA ASN A 137 -29.23 0.03 15.87
C ASN A 137 -28.41 -1.23 15.61
N GLN A 138 -28.67 -1.95 14.52
CA GLN A 138 -27.87 -3.11 14.13
C GLN A 138 -26.43 -2.71 13.80
N ALA A 139 -26.22 -1.58 13.09
CA ALA A 139 -24.89 -1.05 12.83
C ALA A 139 -24.12 -0.69 14.11
N ILE A 140 -24.79 -0.08 15.10
CA ILE A 140 -24.23 0.24 16.41
C ILE A 140 -23.82 -1.04 17.17
N VAL A 141 -24.68 -2.06 17.17
CA VAL A 141 -24.39 -3.36 17.82
C VAL A 141 -23.18 -4.04 17.17
N ALA A 142 -23.08 -4.02 15.83
CA ALA A 142 -21.96 -4.57 15.10
C ALA A 142 -20.65 -3.76 15.27
N ASP A 143 -20.74 -2.43 15.40
CA ASP A 143 -19.56 -1.56 15.58
C ASP A 143 -18.93 -1.71 16.98
N ARG A 144 -19.75 -1.97 18.00
CA ARG A 144 -19.33 -2.07 19.42
C ARG A 144 -18.14 -3.02 19.66
N PRO A 145 -18.14 -4.30 19.23
CA PRO A 145 -17.02 -5.21 19.47
C PRO A 145 -15.78 -4.93 18.58
N LEU A 146 -15.91 -4.14 17.51
CA LEU A 146 -14.81 -3.92 16.58
C LEU A 146 -13.70 -3.07 17.18
N ARG A 147 -12.44 -3.32 16.83
CA ARG A 147 -11.28 -2.50 17.26
C ARG A 147 -10.38 -2.13 16.08
N GLY A 148 -9.60 -1.05 16.24
CA GLY A 148 -8.55 -0.63 15.31
C GLY A 148 -9.02 -0.53 13.85
N ASN A 149 -8.27 -1.18 12.96
CA ASN A 149 -8.53 -1.15 11.51
C ASN A 149 -9.91 -1.72 11.14
N ASN A 150 -10.36 -2.79 11.80
CA ASN A 150 -11.65 -3.41 11.48
C ASN A 150 -12.82 -2.46 11.74
N ARG A 151 -12.77 -1.72 12.86
CA ARG A 151 -13.75 -0.66 13.18
C ARG A 151 -13.71 0.46 12.15
N MET A 152 -12.51 0.92 11.80
CA MET A 152 -12.34 1.99 10.81
C MET A 152 -12.90 1.59 9.43
N VAL A 153 -12.60 0.38 8.95
CA VAL A 153 -13.10 -0.12 7.66
C VAL A 153 -14.62 -0.29 7.67
N PHE A 154 -15.18 -0.79 8.78
CA PHE A 154 -16.63 -0.90 8.96
C PHE A 154 -17.31 0.45 8.89
N ARG A 155 -16.84 1.43 9.67
CA ARG A 155 -17.38 2.80 9.69
C ARG A 155 -17.23 3.51 8.35
N ARG A 156 -16.12 3.31 7.63
CA ARG A 156 -15.93 3.84 6.27
C ARG A 156 -16.92 3.24 5.29
N SER A 157 -17.21 1.94 5.41
CA SER A 157 -18.21 1.27 4.58
C SER A 157 -19.61 1.80 4.87
N LEU A 158 -20.00 1.96 6.14
CA LEU A 158 -21.27 2.59 6.52
C LEU A 158 -21.39 4.03 6.01
N SER A 159 -20.33 4.83 6.15
CA SER A 159 -20.31 6.20 5.62
C SER A 159 -20.42 6.24 4.09
N THR A 160 -19.84 5.27 3.39
CA THR A 160 -19.97 5.15 1.93
C THR A 160 -21.41 4.79 1.56
N ILE A 161 -22.02 3.85 2.29
CA ILE A 161 -23.43 3.45 2.11
C ILE A 161 -24.33 4.68 2.25
N ASP A 162 -24.20 5.48 3.31
CA ASP A 162 -25.01 6.69 3.51
C ASP A 162 -24.81 7.72 2.39
N ARG A 163 -23.57 7.93 1.93
CA ARG A 163 -23.29 8.86 0.80
C ARG A 163 -23.88 8.41 -0.53
N LEU A 164 -24.01 7.10 -0.74
CA LEU A 164 -24.56 6.54 -1.98
C LEU A 164 -26.08 6.38 -1.94
N ARG A 165 -26.71 6.58 -0.77
CA ARG A 165 -28.14 6.33 -0.53
C ARG A 165 -29.06 7.23 -1.37
N SER A 166 -28.63 8.46 -1.64
CA SER A 166 -29.34 9.43 -2.48
C SER A 166 -29.04 9.28 -3.98
N ASP A 167 -28.17 8.36 -4.39
CA ASP A 167 -27.88 8.16 -5.81
C ASP A 167 -29.13 7.61 -6.52
N PRO A 168 -29.62 8.24 -7.61
CA PRO A 168 -30.84 7.83 -8.31
C PRO A 168 -30.82 6.35 -8.74
N ARG A 169 -29.64 5.79 -9.03
CA ARG A 169 -29.49 4.38 -9.42
C ARG A 169 -29.66 3.44 -8.24
N VAL A 170 -29.22 3.85 -7.06
CA VAL A 170 -29.39 3.08 -5.82
C VAL A 170 -30.86 3.09 -5.38
N LEU A 171 -31.52 4.25 -5.51
CA LEU A 171 -32.96 4.39 -5.26
C LEU A 171 -33.78 3.54 -6.24
N ALA A 172 -33.47 3.60 -7.54
CA ALA A 172 -34.14 2.79 -8.56
C ALA A 172 -33.94 1.27 -8.34
N ALA A 173 -32.76 0.86 -7.88
CA ALA A 173 -32.46 -0.54 -7.58
C ALA A 173 -32.98 -1.01 -6.20
N ASN A 174 -33.49 -0.10 -5.36
CA ASN A 174 -33.99 -0.37 -4.01
C ASN A 174 -33.02 -1.20 -3.14
N ILE A 175 -31.72 -0.88 -3.22
CA ILE A 175 -30.64 -1.61 -2.54
C ILE A 175 -30.44 -1.16 -1.09
N LEU A 176 -30.71 0.12 -0.81
CA LEU A 176 -30.52 0.74 0.51
C LEU A 176 -31.85 1.34 1.01
N CYS A 177 -32.05 1.37 2.33
CA CYS A 177 -33.15 2.11 2.97
C CYS A 177 -33.06 3.62 2.64
N SER A 178 -34.12 4.39 2.80
CA SER A 178 -34.06 5.85 2.75
C SER A 178 -33.45 6.49 4.00
N GLU A 179 -33.47 5.81 5.14
CA GLU A 179 -32.94 6.32 6.40
C GLU A 179 -31.41 6.18 6.48
N ASP A 180 -30.73 7.26 6.85
CA ASP A 180 -29.30 7.26 7.09
C ASP A 180 -28.94 6.47 8.36
N ILE A 181 -27.86 5.70 8.27
CA ILE A 181 -27.29 5.06 9.44
C ILE A 181 -26.67 6.13 10.33
N GLY A 182 -25.98 7.13 9.77
CA GLY A 182 -25.45 8.30 10.45
C GLY A 182 -24.16 8.03 11.24
N PRO A 183 -23.65 9.03 11.99
CA PRO A 183 -22.38 8.90 12.72
C PRO A 183 -22.46 7.85 13.83
N MET A 184 -21.46 6.97 13.90
CA MET A 184 -21.36 5.93 14.94
C MET A 184 -20.91 6.50 16.29
N PRO A 185 -21.38 5.94 17.43
CA PRO A 185 -20.90 6.33 18.76
C PRO A 185 -19.37 6.19 18.89
N ILE A 186 -18.74 7.02 19.72
CA ILE A 186 -17.30 6.92 19.98
C ILE A 186 -17.10 5.99 21.19
N TYR A 187 -16.53 4.81 20.95
CA TYR A 187 -16.18 3.86 22.01
C TYR A 187 -14.69 3.95 22.38
N ARG A 188 -14.43 3.87 23.67
CA ARG A 188 -13.13 3.66 24.30
C ARG A 188 -12.87 2.15 24.46
N ASP A 189 -11.64 1.71 24.19
CA ASP A 189 -11.16 0.34 24.50
C ASP A 189 -12.06 -0.81 24.00
N GLY A 190 -12.80 -0.60 22.91
CA GLY A 190 -13.78 -1.55 22.38
C GLY A 190 -15.21 -1.16 22.75
N ASP A 191 -15.67 -1.50 23.94
CA ASP A 191 -17.08 -1.49 24.34
C ASP A 191 -17.48 -0.34 25.27
N LYS A 192 -16.52 0.35 25.91
CA LYS A 192 -16.82 1.41 26.87
C LYS A 192 -17.25 2.70 26.16
N VAL A 193 -18.36 3.27 26.58
CA VAL A 193 -18.81 4.58 26.08
C VAL A 193 -17.82 5.65 26.54
N ARG A 194 -17.44 6.56 25.64
CA ARG A 194 -16.57 7.70 25.96
C ARG A 194 -17.22 8.54 27.09
N ILE A 195 -16.47 8.80 28.15
CA ILE A 195 -16.93 9.65 29.25
C ILE A 195 -16.54 11.09 28.92
N GLU A 196 -17.53 11.97 28.87
CA GLU A 196 -17.33 13.40 28.69
C GLU A 196 -16.83 14.04 29.99
N LEU A 197 -16.02 15.10 29.88
CA LEU A 197 -15.62 15.87 31.06
C LEU A 197 -16.85 16.60 31.64
N PRO A 198 -17.08 16.55 32.95
CA PRO A 198 -18.09 17.37 33.61
C PRO A 198 -17.90 18.85 33.26
N LYS A 199 -19.00 19.60 33.14
CA LYS A 199 -18.95 21.02 32.72
C LYS A 199 -17.93 21.84 33.49
N ALA A 200 -17.85 21.66 34.81
CA ALA A 200 -16.90 22.34 35.68
C ALA A 200 -15.42 22.08 35.28
N LEU A 201 -15.09 20.85 34.92
CA LEU A 201 -13.75 20.48 34.46
C LEU A 201 -13.51 20.87 32.99
N ALA A 202 -14.56 20.87 32.16
CA ALA A 202 -14.46 21.22 30.75
C ALA A 202 -14.11 22.70 30.53
N ILE A 203 -14.65 23.60 31.37
CA ILE A 203 -14.40 25.05 31.29
C ILE A 203 -12.92 25.38 31.51
N VAL A 204 -12.25 24.66 32.41
CA VAL A 204 -10.86 24.95 32.80
C VAL A 204 -9.81 24.35 31.87
N ILE A 205 -10.19 23.50 30.90
CA ILE A 205 -9.24 22.88 29.96
C ILE A 205 -8.40 23.93 29.22
N GLY A 206 -9.02 25.03 28.80
CA GLY A 206 -8.33 26.11 28.05
C GLY A 206 -7.29 26.87 28.87
N GLN A 207 -7.29 26.70 30.19
CA GLN A 207 -6.32 27.31 31.11
C GLN A 207 -5.13 26.39 31.41
N LEU A 208 -5.19 25.13 30.96
CA LEU A 208 -4.11 24.16 31.12
C LEU A 208 -3.04 24.37 30.02
N PRO A 209 -1.76 24.03 30.30
CA PRO A 209 -0.76 23.87 29.26
C PRO A 209 -1.26 22.93 28.15
N ILE A 210 -0.95 23.22 26.88
CA ILE A 210 -1.45 22.47 25.71
C ILE A 210 -1.21 20.96 25.86
N SER A 211 -0.03 20.56 26.34
CA SER A 211 0.29 19.16 26.59
C SER A 211 -0.66 18.50 27.58
N TYR A 212 -1.06 19.19 28.65
CA TYR A 212 -1.99 18.65 29.64
C TYR A 212 -3.44 18.72 29.17
N ALA A 213 -3.84 19.77 28.46
CA ALA A 213 -5.17 19.90 27.89
C ALA A 213 -5.53 18.72 26.96
N ILE A 214 -4.59 18.29 26.12
CA ILE A 214 -4.75 17.13 25.22
C ILE A 214 -4.99 15.84 26.00
N HIS A 215 -4.39 15.69 27.19
CA HIS A 215 -4.43 14.47 28.00
C HIS A 215 -5.45 14.52 29.15
N ALA A 216 -5.99 15.69 29.48
CA ALA A 216 -6.85 15.94 30.64
C ALA A 216 -8.12 15.07 30.63
N ARG A 217 -8.78 14.95 29.47
CA ARG A 217 -9.95 14.06 29.36
C ARG A 217 -9.57 12.62 29.65
N ARG A 218 -8.57 12.08 28.96
CA ARG A 218 -8.18 10.68 29.14
C ARG A 218 -7.75 10.41 30.59
N ALA A 219 -7.07 11.36 31.20
CA ALA A 219 -6.67 11.29 32.59
C ALA A 219 -7.88 11.21 33.53
N PHE A 220 -8.91 12.03 33.30
CA PHE A 220 -10.18 11.97 34.02
C PHE A 220 -10.92 10.65 33.81
N GLU A 221 -11.03 10.17 32.57
CA GLU A 221 -11.70 8.89 32.26
C GLU A 221 -11.03 7.72 32.99
N LEU A 222 -9.69 7.73 33.11
CA LEU A 222 -8.94 6.75 33.90
C LEU A 222 -9.25 6.88 35.39
N GLY A 223 -9.42 8.11 35.89
CA GLY A 223 -9.79 8.36 37.28
C GLY A 223 -11.17 7.79 37.62
N VAL A 224 -12.11 7.88 36.67
CA VAL A 224 -13.43 7.25 36.81
C VAL A 224 -13.35 5.72 36.75
N ASP A 225 -12.59 5.17 35.79
CA ASP A 225 -12.42 3.72 35.64
C ASP A 225 -11.81 3.05 36.88
N PHE A 226 -10.90 3.73 37.58
CA PHE A 226 -10.29 3.24 38.81
C PHE A 226 -11.10 3.56 40.07
N GLY A 227 -12.30 4.12 39.93
CA GLY A 227 -13.18 4.46 41.05
C GLY A 227 -12.68 5.61 41.92
N ILE A 228 -11.74 6.41 41.43
CA ILE A 228 -11.20 7.58 42.14
C ILE A 228 -12.13 8.79 41.95
N LEU A 229 -12.73 8.92 40.77
CA LEU A 229 -13.67 9.98 40.43
C LEU A 229 -15.03 9.40 40.05
N GLY A 230 -16.10 10.19 40.24
CA GLY A 230 -17.41 9.87 39.68
C GLY A 230 -17.52 10.34 38.23
N VAL A 231 -18.48 9.78 37.48
CA VAL A 231 -18.80 10.24 36.10
C VAL A 231 -19.14 11.74 36.07
N ASN A 232 -19.73 12.26 37.15
CA ASN A 232 -20.09 13.67 37.32
C ASN A 232 -18.95 14.55 37.88
N GLY A 233 -17.76 13.98 38.13
CA GLY A 233 -16.62 14.68 38.70
C GLY A 233 -16.31 14.31 40.16
N PRO A 234 -15.48 15.13 40.84
CA PRO A 234 -15.23 15.04 42.28
C PRO A 234 -16.53 15.17 43.09
N ARG A 235 -16.67 14.41 44.17
CA ARG A 235 -17.81 14.56 45.10
C ARG A 235 -17.62 15.84 45.95
N PRO A 236 -18.70 16.50 46.41
CA PRO A 236 -18.57 17.62 47.34
C PRO A 236 -17.75 17.24 48.57
N GLY A 237 -16.79 18.09 48.96
CA GLY A 237 -15.91 17.86 50.11
C GLY A 237 -14.82 16.79 49.90
N TRP A 238 -14.71 16.20 48.70
CA TRP A 238 -13.65 15.25 48.38
C TRP A 238 -12.38 15.98 47.90
N SER A 239 -11.22 15.46 48.30
CA SER A 239 -9.91 15.89 47.81
C SER A 239 -9.05 14.68 47.49
N LEU A 240 -8.30 14.74 46.38
CA LEU A 240 -7.40 13.68 45.98
C LEU A 240 -6.21 13.62 46.95
N GLY A 241 -6.12 12.50 47.69
CA GLY A 241 -5.01 12.23 48.60
C GLY A 241 -3.82 11.56 47.94
N ILE A 242 -2.67 11.51 48.65
CA ILE A 242 -1.43 10.92 48.11
C ILE A 242 -1.59 9.42 47.79
N ALA A 243 -2.33 8.68 48.61
CA ALA A 243 -2.58 7.26 48.41
C ALA A 243 -3.46 7.00 47.17
N GLU A 244 -4.45 7.85 46.91
CA GLU A 244 -5.29 7.77 45.72
C GLU A 244 -4.51 8.11 44.45
N ALA A 245 -3.69 9.17 44.51
CA ALA A 245 -2.81 9.56 43.41
C ALA A 245 -1.76 8.48 43.09
N ALA A 246 -1.20 7.81 44.10
CA ALA A 246 -0.30 6.66 43.92
C ALA A 246 -1.00 5.45 43.33
N ARG A 247 -2.21 5.12 43.80
CA ARG A 247 -3.04 4.05 43.21
C ARG A 247 -3.37 4.34 41.75
N TYR A 248 -3.74 5.58 41.43
CA TYR A 248 -3.96 6.03 40.05
C TYR A 248 -2.71 5.79 39.19
N HIS A 249 -1.57 6.32 39.62
CA HIS A 249 -0.33 6.26 38.85
C HIS A 249 0.12 4.81 38.61
N ALA A 250 0.08 3.97 39.64
CA ALA A 250 0.41 2.55 39.52
C ALA A 250 -0.56 1.80 38.59
N ALA A 251 -1.86 2.07 38.66
CA ALA A 251 -2.85 1.44 37.79
C ALA A 251 -2.68 1.86 36.32
N VAL A 252 -2.43 3.14 36.06
CA VAL A 252 -2.12 3.63 34.70
C VAL A 252 -0.80 3.03 34.21
N GLN A 253 0.23 2.97 35.04
CA GLN A 253 1.53 2.42 34.68
C GLN A 253 1.43 0.95 34.26
N ARG A 254 0.56 0.15 34.89
CA ARG A 254 0.30 -1.24 34.47
C ARG A 254 -0.41 -1.34 33.11
N MET A 255 -1.19 -0.33 32.73
CA MET A 255 -1.91 -0.31 31.45
C MET A 255 -1.08 0.23 30.27
N VAL A 256 -0.13 1.13 30.54
CA VAL A 256 0.66 1.83 29.51
C VAL A 256 2.15 1.86 29.90
N SER A 257 2.83 3.01 29.76
CA SER A 257 4.23 3.20 30.17
C SER A 257 4.35 4.12 31.38
N SER A 258 5.47 4.06 32.09
CA SER A 258 5.75 4.93 33.25
C SER A 258 5.71 6.42 32.90
N GLY A 259 6.29 6.82 31.76
CA GLY A 259 6.28 8.22 31.30
C GLY A 259 4.87 8.71 30.97
N THR A 260 4.05 7.86 30.34
CA THR A 260 2.64 8.18 30.05
C THR A 260 1.80 8.24 31.32
N ALA A 261 2.07 7.37 32.31
CA ALA A 261 1.40 7.41 33.60
C ALA A 261 1.69 8.70 34.37
N THR A 262 2.94 9.17 34.34
CA THR A 262 3.33 10.46 34.92
C THR A 262 2.63 11.62 34.20
N LEU A 263 2.57 11.60 32.88
CA LEU A 263 1.88 12.62 32.08
C LEU A 263 0.38 12.67 32.38
N TYR A 264 -0.29 11.53 32.49
CA TYR A 264 -1.71 11.48 32.86
C TYR A 264 -1.93 11.92 34.30
N LEU A 265 -1.07 11.56 35.25
CA LEU A 265 -1.14 12.05 36.62
C LEU A 265 -0.98 13.57 36.67
N SER A 266 0.02 14.14 35.98
CA SER A 266 0.21 15.60 35.91
C SER A 266 -0.99 16.30 35.28
N ALA A 267 -1.52 15.78 34.17
CA ALA A 267 -2.71 16.31 33.54
C ALA A 267 -3.94 16.26 34.47
N LEU A 268 -4.12 15.18 35.23
CA LEU A 268 -5.22 15.04 36.20
C LEU A 268 -5.08 16.04 37.36
N LEU A 269 -3.89 16.14 37.96
CA LEU A 269 -3.62 17.06 39.06
C LEU A 269 -3.80 18.51 38.63
N SER A 270 -3.32 18.88 37.44
CA SER A 270 -3.51 20.21 36.89
C SER A 270 -4.99 20.49 36.61
N LEU A 271 -5.71 19.56 35.97
CA LEU A 271 -7.15 19.71 35.71
C LEU A 271 -7.94 19.95 37.00
N LEU A 272 -7.71 19.14 38.04
CA LEU A 272 -8.42 19.24 39.31
C LEU A 272 -8.07 20.55 40.04
N ARG A 273 -6.79 20.92 40.13
CA ARG A 273 -6.34 22.15 40.80
C ARG A 273 -6.85 23.42 40.14
N THR A 274 -6.91 23.43 38.82
CA THR A 274 -7.43 24.58 38.07
C THR A 274 -8.94 24.71 38.22
N ALA A 275 -9.66 23.59 38.38
CA ALA A 275 -11.10 23.60 38.66
C ALA A 275 -11.42 24.06 40.10
N ASP A 276 -10.74 23.49 41.09
CA ASP A 276 -10.80 23.92 42.48
C ASP A 276 -9.53 23.46 43.20
N SER A 277 -8.82 24.39 43.83
CA SER A 277 -7.63 24.09 44.62
C SER A 277 -7.89 23.09 45.76
N ALA A 278 -9.13 22.99 46.25
CA ALA A 278 -9.53 22.03 47.28
C ALA A 278 -9.63 20.59 46.76
N PHE A 279 -9.74 20.35 45.45
CA PHE A 279 -9.86 18.99 44.90
C PHE A 279 -8.55 18.20 44.93
N VAL A 280 -7.41 18.82 45.23
CA VAL A 280 -6.13 18.14 45.37
C VAL A 280 -5.50 18.61 46.68
N HIS A 281 -5.22 17.69 47.59
CA HIS A 281 -4.57 18.05 48.84
C HIS A 281 -3.22 18.74 48.55
N ALA A 282 -2.91 19.81 49.27
CA ALA A 282 -1.78 20.71 48.97
C ALA A 282 -0.42 19.99 48.87
N ASP A 283 -0.34 18.83 49.52
CA ASP A 283 0.85 18.02 49.69
C ASP A 283 1.03 16.96 48.56
N VAL A 284 0.05 16.81 47.66
CA VAL A 284 0.08 15.83 46.55
C VAL A 284 0.75 16.44 45.33
N THR A 285 1.94 15.98 44.98
CA THR A 285 2.64 16.39 43.74
C THR A 285 3.04 15.17 42.93
N THR A 286 3.21 15.34 41.62
CA THR A 286 3.67 14.26 40.73
C THR A 286 4.99 13.66 41.23
N ASP A 287 5.91 14.48 41.74
CA ASP A 287 7.19 14.02 42.29
C ASP A 287 7.02 13.22 43.58
N ARG A 288 6.16 13.67 44.50
CA ARG A 288 5.90 12.95 45.75
C ARG A 288 5.22 11.60 45.53
N VAL A 289 4.33 11.51 44.53
CA VAL A 289 3.72 10.23 44.13
C VAL A 289 4.75 9.29 43.50
N ARG A 290 5.71 9.83 42.73
CA ARG A 290 6.75 9.03 42.05
C ARG A 290 7.86 8.55 43.00
N ARG A 291 8.21 9.37 43.99
CA ARG A 291 9.37 9.16 44.89
C ARG A 291 8.96 9.44 46.34
N PRO A 292 8.15 8.56 46.95
CA PRO A 292 7.68 8.77 48.33
C PRO A 292 8.84 8.82 49.35
N GLU A 293 9.96 8.14 49.06
CA GLU A 293 11.12 8.01 49.96
C GLU A 293 12.05 9.24 50.00
N ILE A 294 11.96 10.17 49.04
CA ILE A 294 12.93 11.28 48.85
C ILE A 294 12.36 12.65 49.26
N TYR A 295 11.09 12.73 49.69
CA TYR A 295 10.43 14.01 49.90
C TYR A 295 10.84 14.70 51.23
N VAL A 296 11.69 15.73 51.12
CA VAL A 296 11.92 16.73 52.18
C VAL A 296 11.01 17.94 51.91
N PRO A 297 10.17 18.40 52.87
CA PRO A 297 9.36 19.60 52.69
C PRO A 297 10.27 20.80 52.38
N LYS A 298 9.98 21.56 51.31
CA LYS A 298 10.70 22.81 51.04
C LYS A 298 10.52 23.74 52.24
N ALA A 299 11.61 24.03 52.94
CA ALA A 299 11.65 25.06 53.97
C ALA A 299 11.19 26.40 53.40
N LYS A 300 10.46 27.18 54.21
CA LYS A 300 9.94 28.51 53.88
C LYS A 300 11.03 29.33 53.20
N SER A 301 10.68 29.95 52.06
CA SER A 301 11.56 30.82 51.30
C SER A 301 12.19 31.89 52.21
N GLN A 302 13.52 31.89 52.28
CA GLN A 302 14.26 33.06 52.76
C GLN A 302 13.91 34.27 51.89
N PRO A 303 13.78 35.48 52.46
CA PRO A 303 13.58 36.68 51.67
C PRO A 303 14.91 37.07 51.03
N THR A 304 15.10 36.72 49.77
CA THR A 304 16.20 37.27 48.94
C THR A 304 15.62 38.12 47.82
N HIS A 305 15.14 39.30 48.19
CA HIS A 305 15.23 40.45 47.29
C HIS A 305 16.39 41.34 47.74
N ALA A 306 17.61 40.84 47.55
CA ALA A 306 18.70 41.75 47.27
C ALA A 306 18.29 42.52 46.00
N ARG A 307 18.13 43.85 46.13
CA ARG A 307 17.95 44.76 45.00
C ARG A 307 19.00 44.41 43.95
N ARG A 308 18.60 43.70 42.89
CA ARG A 308 19.48 43.41 41.75
C ARG A 308 19.92 44.76 41.19
N LYS A 309 21.23 44.99 41.17
CA LYS A 309 21.84 46.18 40.54
C LYS A 309 21.20 46.38 39.16
N LYS A 310 20.78 47.62 38.87
CA LYS A 310 20.24 47.98 37.56
C LYS A 310 21.34 47.67 36.53
N ILE A 311 21.00 46.86 35.54
CA ILE A 311 21.92 46.49 34.46
C ILE A 311 22.14 47.76 33.63
N VAL A 312 23.38 48.23 33.53
CA VAL A 312 23.75 49.44 32.78
C VAL A 312 24.42 49.01 31.49
N LEU A 313 23.77 49.28 30.37
CA LEU A 313 24.36 49.12 29.03
C LEU A 313 25.03 50.43 28.59
N PRO A 314 25.98 50.40 27.64
CA PRO A 314 26.47 51.61 26.98
C PRO A 314 25.32 52.44 26.39
N ALA A 315 25.44 53.77 26.43
CA ALA A 315 24.34 54.68 26.10
C ALA A 315 23.75 54.45 24.69
N PHE A 316 24.61 54.18 23.70
CA PHE A 316 24.17 53.91 22.32
C PHE A 316 23.34 52.62 22.21
N VAL A 317 23.73 51.55 22.91
CA VAL A 317 23.00 50.27 22.96
C VAL A 317 21.66 50.45 23.66
N GLU A 318 21.63 51.25 24.73
CA GLU A 318 20.39 51.52 25.45
C GLU A 318 19.39 52.30 24.58
N THR A 319 19.86 53.22 23.72
CA THR A 319 19.02 53.91 22.73
C THR A 319 18.43 52.92 21.71
N GLU A 320 19.21 51.96 21.23
CA GLU A 320 18.72 50.92 20.31
C GLU A 320 17.73 49.96 20.96
N VAL A 321 17.96 49.57 22.23
CA VAL A 321 17.03 48.75 23.00
C VAL A 321 15.72 49.49 23.25
N ALA A 322 15.77 50.79 23.52
CA ALA A 322 14.59 51.64 23.65
C ALA A 322 13.80 51.73 22.33
N SER A 323 14.50 51.95 21.20
CA SER A 323 13.90 51.91 19.86
C SER A 323 13.25 50.56 19.56
N PHE A 324 13.90 49.45 19.88
CA PHE A 324 13.36 48.10 19.73
C PHE A 324 12.10 47.88 20.59
N ALA A 325 12.13 48.32 21.84
CA ALA A 325 10.98 48.23 22.75
C ALA A 325 9.77 48.98 22.22
N GLN A 326 9.98 50.18 21.69
CA GLN A 326 8.94 51.04 21.13
C GLN A 326 8.38 50.48 19.82
N ASN A 327 9.24 50.12 18.87
CA ASN A 327 8.83 49.72 17.52
C ASN A 327 8.21 48.32 17.46
N ARG A 328 8.49 47.44 18.43
CA ARG A 328 7.97 46.07 18.46
C ARG A 328 6.95 45.81 19.58
N SER A 329 6.57 46.83 20.35
CA SER A 329 5.69 46.72 21.52
C SER A 329 6.09 45.56 22.45
N ALA A 330 7.39 45.38 22.66
CA ALA A 330 7.92 44.22 23.36
C ALA A 330 7.61 44.29 24.87
N SER A 331 7.27 43.15 25.48
CA SER A 331 6.90 43.12 26.90
C SER A 331 8.06 43.59 27.80
N PRO A 332 7.77 44.21 28.97
CA PRO A 332 8.80 44.65 29.91
C PRO A 332 9.77 43.53 30.33
N ARG A 333 9.26 42.30 30.42
CA ARG A 333 10.06 41.10 30.70
C ARG A 333 11.04 40.80 29.56
N ARG A 334 10.57 40.84 28.31
CA ARG A 334 11.39 40.58 27.12
C ARG A 334 12.54 41.59 26.98
N ILE A 335 12.27 42.86 27.29
CA ILE A 335 13.30 43.91 27.29
C ILE A 335 14.28 43.74 28.44
N LYS A 336 13.82 43.31 29.61
CA LYS A 336 14.72 43.00 30.74
C LYS A 336 15.66 41.84 30.41
N ASP A 337 15.14 40.80 29.77
CA ASP A 337 15.90 39.63 29.34
C ASP A 337 16.93 40.02 28.25
N LEU A 338 16.54 40.85 27.29
CA LEU A 338 17.44 41.41 26.27
C LEU A 338 18.56 42.24 26.90
N ARG A 339 18.24 43.14 27.84
CA ARG A 339 19.25 43.98 28.51
C ARG A 339 20.27 43.16 29.26
N TRP A 340 19.80 42.14 29.99
CA TRP A 340 20.69 41.23 30.69
C TRP A 340 21.60 40.50 29.71
N LEU A 341 21.02 39.95 28.64
CA LEU A 341 21.77 39.19 27.65
C LEU A 341 22.83 40.03 26.92
N LEU A 342 22.50 41.26 26.50
CA LEU A 342 23.46 42.18 25.87
C LEU A 342 24.58 42.58 26.83
N SER A 343 24.27 42.79 28.11
CA SER A 343 25.27 43.08 29.14
C SER A 343 26.26 41.93 29.29
N GLU A 344 25.79 40.69 29.28
CA GLU A 344 26.66 39.53 29.41
C GLU A 344 27.49 39.29 28.15
N LEU A 345 26.91 39.47 26.95
CA LEU A 345 27.65 39.38 25.69
C LEU A 345 28.76 40.44 25.60
N LEU A 346 28.47 41.68 25.99
CA LEU A 346 29.46 42.76 26.05
C LEU A 346 30.63 42.42 27.00
N LYS A 347 30.33 41.84 28.18
CA LYS A 347 31.37 41.36 29.11
C LYS A 347 32.20 40.22 28.52
N ALA A 348 31.59 39.36 27.71
CA ALA A 348 32.25 38.26 27.02
C ALA A 348 33.05 38.73 25.77
N GLY A 349 33.17 40.04 25.52
CA GLY A 349 33.95 40.59 24.41
C GLY A 349 33.21 40.65 23.08
N TYR A 350 31.87 40.60 23.08
CA TYR A 350 31.07 40.82 21.88
C TYR A 350 31.09 42.29 21.48
N GLU A 351 31.67 42.61 20.33
CA GLU A 351 31.64 43.94 19.73
C GLU A 351 30.31 44.17 19.00
N ILE A 352 29.42 44.97 19.61
CA ILE A 352 28.08 45.26 19.07
C ILE A 352 28.13 45.92 17.67
N ASP A 353 29.19 46.67 17.36
CA ASP A 353 29.32 47.39 16.08
C ASP A 353 29.91 46.54 14.94
N SER A 354 30.38 45.32 15.24
CA SER A 354 30.91 44.41 14.23
C SER A 354 29.77 43.68 13.49
N GLN A 355 29.86 43.56 12.16
CA GLN A 355 28.98 42.70 11.35
C GLN A 355 29.35 41.22 11.55
N ARG A 356 29.26 40.72 12.77
CA ARG A 356 29.40 39.29 13.07
C ARG A 356 28.11 38.55 12.75
N SER A 357 28.22 37.29 12.33
CA SER A 357 27.04 36.45 12.07
C SER A 357 26.32 36.13 13.37
N TYR A 358 25.01 35.87 13.34
CA TYR A 358 24.30 35.38 14.53
C TYR A 358 24.89 34.06 15.05
N GLY A 359 25.49 33.26 14.16
CA GLY A 359 26.22 32.04 14.51
C GLY A 359 27.37 32.31 15.48
N ASP A 360 28.19 33.34 15.22
CA ASP A 360 29.30 33.73 16.09
C ASP A 360 28.80 34.21 17.46
N THR A 361 27.73 35.01 17.46
CA THR A 361 27.09 35.49 18.70
C THR A 361 26.46 34.33 19.49
N GLN A 362 25.91 33.33 18.80
CA GLN A 362 25.35 32.13 19.40
C GLN A 362 26.44 31.26 20.02
N THR A 363 27.57 31.07 19.33
CA THR A 363 28.72 30.34 19.87
C THR A 363 29.24 31.03 21.13
N ILE A 364 29.43 32.35 21.12
CA ILE A 364 29.85 33.10 22.33
C ILE A 364 28.83 32.92 23.45
N PHE A 365 27.53 32.98 23.15
CA PHE A 365 26.45 32.82 24.13
C PHE A 365 26.42 31.41 24.74
N GLU A 366 26.50 30.37 23.93
CA GLU A 366 26.50 28.97 24.36
C GLU A 366 27.76 28.62 25.17
N THR A 367 28.90 29.21 24.81
CA THR A 367 30.16 29.04 25.56
C THR A 367 30.11 29.75 26.91
N THR A 368 29.42 30.90 26.99
CA THR A 368 29.31 31.68 28.24
C THR A 368 28.31 31.06 29.22
N PHE A 369 27.32 30.30 28.72
CA PHE A 369 26.22 29.75 29.54
C PHE A 369 25.86 28.29 29.21
N PRO A 370 26.75 27.33 29.49
CA PRO A 370 26.52 25.92 29.18
C PRO A 370 25.40 25.27 30.03
N ASP A 371 25.10 25.82 31.21
CA ASP A 371 24.23 25.18 32.22
C ASP A 371 22.72 25.54 32.11
N PHE A 372 22.31 26.35 31.12
CA PHE A 372 20.90 26.70 30.98
C PHE A 372 20.07 25.59 30.33
N ALA A 373 18.85 25.39 30.83
CA ALA A 373 17.88 24.51 30.19
C ALA A 373 17.51 24.98 28.76
N ASP A 374 17.40 24.04 27.82
CA ASP A 374 17.14 24.28 26.39
C ASP A 374 16.01 25.26 26.09
N LEU A 375 14.91 25.18 26.84
CA LEU A 375 13.74 26.05 26.65
C LEU A 375 14.05 27.53 26.94
N THR A 376 14.87 27.78 27.97
CA THR A 376 15.31 29.12 28.36
C THR A 376 16.29 29.68 27.34
N LEU A 377 17.23 28.84 26.89
CA LEU A 377 18.21 29.17 25.86
C LEU A 377 17.51 29.60 24.56
N ARG A 378 16.52 28.83 24.10
CA ARG A 378 15.70 29.17 22.90
C ARG A 378 14.95 30.48 23.04
N SER A 379 14.40 30.76 24.22
CA SER A 379 13.71 32.03 24.47
C SER A 379 14.68 33.21 24.32
N TYR A 380 15.85 33.14 24.95
CA TYR A 380 16.87 34.17 24.86
C TYR A 380 17.44 34.34 23.45
N GLN A 381 17.73 33.23 22.76
CA GLN A 381 18.15 33.21 21.36
C GLN A 381 17.12 33.92 20.46
N THR A 382 15.83 33.67 20.68
CA THR A 382 14.75 34.31 19.92
C THR A 382 14.74 35.82 20.14
N VAL A 383 14.89 36.27 21.38
CA VAL A 383 14.91 37.70 21.72
C VAL A 383 16.12 38.41 21.10
N LEU A 384 17.32 37.82 21.24
CA LEU A 384 18.55 38.33 20.65
C LEU A 384 18.44 38.44 19.13
N ARG A 385 17.97 37.37 18.46
CA ARG A 385 17.79 37.35 17.01
C ARG A 385 16.86 38.46 16.54
N THR A 386 15.75 38.68 17.26
CA THR A 386 14.82 39.76 16.91
C THR A 386 15.42 41.16 17.09
N PHE A 387 16.30 41.34 18.07
CA PHE A 387 17.01 42.61 18.29
C PHE A 387 18.09 42.87 17.22
N LEU A 388 18.88 41.85 16.87
CA LEU A 388 19.88 41.97 15.80
C LEU A 388 19.22 42.21 14.43
N ALA A 389 18.05 41.61 14.19
CA ALA A 389 17.24 41.90 13.00
C ALA A 389 16.78 43.38 12.96
N HIS A 390 16.37 43.92 14.11
CA HIS A 390 15.91 45.31 14.23
C HIS A 390 17.03 46.32 13.94
N THR A 391 18.26 45.97 14.31
CA THR A 391 19.44 46.83 14.12
C THR A 391 20.19 46.55 12.82
N ASN A 392 19.63 45.72 11.92
CA ASN A 392 20.25 45.31 10.65
C ASN A 392 21.66 44.68 10.82
N ARG A 393 21.90 43.99 11.95
CA ARG A 393 23.16 43.31 12.27
C ARG A 393 23.14 41.80 12.00
N LEU A 394 22.04 41.25 11.48
CA LEU A 394 21.99 39.86 11.02
C LEU A 394 22.70 39.71 9.67
N SER A 395 23.27 38.52 9.41
CA SER A 395 23.83 38.24 8.09
C SER A 395 22.77 38.42 6.99
N PRO A 396 23.15 38.71 5.74
CA PRO A 396 22.19 38.87 4.66
C PRO A 396 21.25 37.65 4.51
N TRP A 397 21.76 36.44 4.75
CA TRP A 397 20.95 35.21 4.76
C TRP A 397 19.99 35.13 5.94
N GLU A 398 20.41 35.53 7.13
CA GLU A 398 19.55 35.49 8.33
C GLU A 398 18.46 36.56 8.29
N SER A 399 18.82 37.74 7.80
CA SER A 399 17.88 38.81 7.47
C SER A 399 16.85 38.33 6.44
N LEU A 400 17.27 37.62 5.38
CA LEU A 400 16.36 37.03 4.41
C LEU A 400 15.41 36.02 5.04
N ILE A 401 15.94 35.07 5.81
CA ILE A 401 15.15 33.99 6.43
C ILE A 401 14.14 34.56 7.43
N THR A 402 14.55 35.54 8.25
CA THR A 402 13.66 36.17 9.22
C THR A 402 12.55 36.97 8.51
N ARG A 403 12.85 37.65 7.41
CA ARG A 403 11.82 38.32 6.58
C ARG A 403 10.90 37.30 5.90
N ALA A 404 11.46 36.21 5.36
CA ALA A 404 10.69 35.12 4.75
C ALA A 404 9.73 34.46 5.75
N GLN A 405 10.13 34.29 7.00
CA GLN A 405 9.26 33.80 8.09
C GLN A 405 8.15 34.78 8.47
N ALA A 406 8.39 36.08 8.33
CA ALA A 406 7.40 37.12 8.58
C ALA A 406 6.47 37.36 7.39
N THR A 407 6.83 36.87 6.20
CA THR A 407 5.98 36.93 5.02
C THR A 407 4.94 35.82 5.19
N ASP A 408 3.69 36.17 5.48
CA ASP A 408 2.59 35.24 5.84
C ASP A 408 2.05 34.42 4.65
N VAL A 409 2.96 33.97 3.78
CA VAL A 409 2.65 33.37 2.48
C VAL A 409 2.89 31.87 2.51
N ASN A 410 1.84 31.12 2.20
CA ASN A 410 1.91 29.68 1.92
C ASN A 410 2.77 29.41 0.67
N GLY A 411 3.90 28.72 0.82
CA GLY A 411 4.71 28.26 -0.32
C GLY A 411 6.21 28.38 -0.17
N ILE A 412 6.72 29.12 0.84
CA ILE A 412 8.15 29.25 1.10
C ILE A 412 8.67 27.98 1.80
N ASP A 413 9.56 27.25 1.13
CA ASP A 413 10.29 26.12 1.74
C ASP A 413 11.52 26.63 2.51
N LEU A 414 11.29 26.98 3.78
CA LEU A 414 12.35 27.42 4.70
C LEU A 414 13.49 26.40 4.83
N SER A 415 13.18 25.11 4.71
CA SER A 415 14.20 24.06 4.78
C SER A 415 15.12 24.09 3.55
N GLY A 416 14.57 24.42 2.38
CA GLY A 416 15.32 24.64 1.14
C GLY A 416 16.17 25.92 1.19
N LEU A 417 15.65 27.03 1.73
CA LEU A 417 16.42 28.27 1.91
C LEU A 417 17.59 28.10 2.88
N LEU A 418 17.39 27.38 3.99
CA LEU A 418 18.46 27.04 4.93
C LEU A 418 19.55 26.17 4.29
N LEU A 419 19.16 25.29 3.35
CA LEU A 419 20.12 24.50 2.59
C LEU A 419 20.97 25.39 1.66
N ILE A 420 20.35 26.36 0.98
CA ILE A 420 21.09 27.33 0.15
C ILE A 420 22.02 28.17 1.01
N LYS A 421 21.56 28.70 2.15
CA LYS A 421 22.39 29.42 3.13
C LYS A 421 23.64 28.61 3.46
N ARG A 422 23.48 27.34 3.85
CA ARG A 422 24.60 26.46 4.22
C ARG A 422 25.61 26.30 3.08
N TYR A 423 25.14 26.13 1.84
CA TYR A 423 26.07 26.03 0.70
C TYR A 423 26.74 27.36 0.39
N ALA A 424 26.00 28.46 0.46
CA ALA A 424 26.51 29.79 0.17
C ALA A 424 27.54 30.29 1.21
N GLU A 425 27.39 29.91 2.48
CA GLU A 425 28.34 30.22 3.57
C GLU A 425 29.58 29.34 3.52
N ASN A 426 29.50 28.13 2.94
CA ASN A 426 30.61 27.19 2.82
C ASN A 426 31.46 27.40 1.55
N VAL A 427 31.10 28.34 0.67
CA VAL A 427 31.92 28.72 -0.48
C VAL A 427 32.85 29.87 -0.08
N GLU A 428 34.11 29.83 -0.50
CA GLU A 428 35.06 30.92 -0.31
C GLU A 428 35.24 31.73 -1.61
N PRO A 429 34.92 33.04 -1.64
CA PRO A 429 34.31 33.83 -0.57
C PRO A 429 32.79 33.55 -0.39
N PRO A 430 32.22 33.77 0.81
CA PRO A 430 30.79 33.53 1.08
C PRO A 430 29.88 34.29 0.13
N VAL A 431 28.88 33.61 -0.40
CA VAL A 431 27.95 34.18 -1.39
C VAL A 431 26.73 34.80 -0.68
N PRO A 432 26.48 36.11 -0.81
CA PRO A 432 25.27 36.72 -0.27
C PRO A 432 24.03 36.32 -1.09
N PRO A 433 22.82 36.34 -0.50
CA PRO A 433 21.59 35.91 -1.17
C PRO A 433 21.29 36.62 -2.51
N ALA A 434 21.61 37.92 -2.57
CA ALA A 434 21.42 38.73 -3.77
C ALA A 434 22.30 38.30 -4.94
N LYS A 435 23.44 37.66 -4.67
CA LYS A 435 24.40 37.23 -5.71
C LYS A 435 24.16 35.80 -6.22
N VAL A 436 23.16 35.07 -5.71
CA VAL A 436 22.87 33.70 -6.16
C VAL A 436 22.20 33.72 -7.54
N ASP A 437 23.00 33.77 -8.60
CA ASP A 437 22.50 33.71 -9.97
C ASP A 437 22.32 32.25 -10.46
N GLU A 438 22.02 32.10 -11.75
CA GLU A 438 21.83 30.80 -12.38
C GLU A 438 23.09 29.91 -12.30
N ASP A 439 24.28 30.49 -12.43
CA ASP A 439 25.53 29.73 -12.42
C ASP A 439 25.86 29.24 -11.01
N ILE A 440 25.68 30.08 -10.00
CA ILE A 440 25.82 29.66 -8.59
C ILE A 440 24.76 28.63 -8.22
N ALA A 441 23.52 28.78 -8.69
CA ALA A 441 22.47 27.79 -8.49
C ALA A 441 22.84 26.42 -9.10
N ARG A 442 23.43 26.39 -10.28
CA ARG A 442 23.93 25.16 -10.94
C ARG A 442 25.12 24.55 -10.21
N GLN A 443 26.02 25.35 -9.64
CA GLN A 443 27.09 24.87 -8.76
C GLN A 443 26.51 24.20 -7.51
N PHE A 444 25.56 24.85 -6.85
CA PHE A 444 24.85 24.27 -5.69
C PHE A 444 24.10 22.99 -6.07
N LEU A 445 23.47 22.93 -7.25
CA LEU A 445 22.80 21.72 -7.74
C LEU A 445 23.76 20.56 -7.95
N THR A 446 25.00 20.83 -8.38
CA THR A 446 26.05 19.82 -8.51
C THR A 446 26.47 19.27 -7.14
N ILE A 447 26.59 20.14 -6.13
CA ILE A 447 26.89 19.74 -4.75
C ILE A 447 25.71 18.93 -4.16
N ALA A 448 24.48 19.43 -4.31
CA ALA A 448 23.26 18.77 -3.84
C ALA A 448 23.04 17.41 -4.49
N PHE A 449 23.42 17.25 -5.76
CA PHE A 449 23.36 15.97 -6.46
C PHE A 449 24.24 14.92 -5.80
N LYS A 450 25.48 15.28 -5.43
CA LYS A 450 26.38 14.39 -4.68
C LYS A 450 25.86 14.07 -3.28
N ALA A 451 25.26 15.06 -2.62
CA ALA A 451 24.71 14.92 -1.26
C ALA A 451 23.30 14.31 -1.19
N ARG A 452 22.67 13.97 -2.34
CA ARG A 452 21.27 13.50 -2.46
C ARG A 452 20.23 14.51 -1.92
N GLU A 453 20.50 15.80 -1.99
CA GLU A 453 19.64 16.89 -1.50
C GLU A 453 18.96 17.69 -2.62
N THR A 454 19.05 17.26 -3.89
CA THR A 454 18.55 17.98 -5.08
C THR A 454 17.09 18.42 -5.01
N PRO A 455 16.11 17.61 -4.56
CA PRO A 455 14.71 18.04 -4.48
C PRO A 455 14.51 19.18 -3.49
N LYS A 456 15.27 19.19 -2.39
CA LYS A 456 15.22 20.21 -1.35
C LYS A 456 15.85 21.51 -1.83
N LEU A 457 16.96 21.43 -2.57
CA LEU A 457 17.60 22.59 -3.16
C LEU A 457 16.71 23.27 -4.22
N LEU A 458 16.08 22.49 -5.12
CA LEU A 458 15.18 23.04 -6.14
C LEU A 458 13.99 23.81 -5.53
N LYS A 459 13.42 23.31 -4.42
CA LYS A 459 12.38 24.04 -3.68
C LYS A 459 12.92 25.31 -3.02
N GLY A 460 14.16 25.27 -2.53
CA GLY A 460 14.86 26.45 -2.02
C GLY A 460 15.05 27.53 -3.09
N LEU A 461 15.48 27.15 -4.31
CA LEU A 461 15.70 28.08 -5.41
C LEU A 461 14.39 28.72 -5.87
N ALA A 462 13.32 27.94 -5.97
CA ALA A 462 11.98 28.46 -6.25
C ALA A 462 11.50 29.43 -5.15
N SER A 463 11.82 29.14 -3.88
CA SER A 463 11.52 30.04 -2.76
C SER A 463 12.33 31.34 -2.82
N LEU A 464 13.58 31.27 -3.28
CA LEU A 464 14.45 32.44 -3.46
C LEU A 464 13.96 33.34 -4.59
N ASP A 465 13.53 32.76 -5.73
CA ASP A 465 12.91 33.51 -6.85
C ASP A 465 11.60 34.18 -6.45
N TYR A 466 10.79 33.48 -5.65
CA TYR A 466 9.59 34.08 -5.10
C TYR A 466 9.93 35.28 -4.20
N LEU A 467 10.94 35.15 -3.34
CA LEU A 467 11.41 36.24 -2.48
C LEU A 467 12.03 37.39 -3.27
N ARG A 468 12.64 37.16 -4.45
CA ARG A 468 13.08 38.23 -5.36
C ARG A 468 11.92 39.10 -5.83
N THR A 469 10.76 38.47 -6.08
CA THR A 469 9.55 39.18 -6.48
C THR A 469 8.93 39.93 -5.29
N ALA A 470 8.94 39.33 -4.09
CA ALA A 470 8.32 39.92 -2.91
C ALA A 470 9.18 40.96 -2.18
N LEU A 471 10.51 40.88 -2.29
CA LEU A 471 11.49 41.73 -1.59
C LEU A 471 12.57 42.25 -2.57
N PRO A 472 12.20 43.00 -3.62
CA PRO A 472 13.14 43.42 -4.68
C PRO A 472 14.28 44.30 -4.16
N ASP A 473 14.03 45.13 -3.15
CA ASP A 473 15.05 45.98 -2.51
C ASP A 473 16.13 45.15 -1.77
N PHE A 474 15.77 43.94 -1.32
CA PHE A 474 16.64 43.07 -0.54
C PHE A 474 17.33 42.00 -1.39
N LEU A 475 16.70 41.60 -2.50
CA LEU A 475 17.23 40.64 -3.47
C LEU A 475 17.20 41.23 -4.88
N PRO A 476 18.08 42.20 -5.19
CA PRO A 476 18.18 42.74 -6.53
C PRO A 476 18.70 41.67 -7.49
N GLY A 477 17.96 41.41 -8.58
CA GLY A 477 18.40 40.52 -9.65
C GLY A 477 17.26 39.76 -10.33
N PRO A 478 17.52 39.17 -11.52
CA PRO A 478 16.54 38.35 -12.22
C PRO A 478 16.25 37.03 -11.48
N THR A 479 15.10 36.43 -11.75
CA THR A 479 14.77 35.07 -11.28
C THR A 479 15.69 34.03 -11.92
N ILE A 480 16.09 33.03 -11.14
CA ILE A 480 16.95 31.89 -11.51
C ILE A 480 16.22 30.93 -12.46
N GLY A 481 14.91 30.77 -12.31
CA GLY A 481 14.09 29.88 -13.14
C GLY A 481 14.16 28.39 -12.76
N ASP A 482 13.37 27.56 -13.46
CA ASP A 482 13.33 26.11 -13.20
C ASP A 482 14.55 25.39 -13.80
N GLN A 483 15.42 24.89 -12.92
CA GLN A 483 16.67 24.23 -13.30
C GLN A 483 16.50 22.71 -13.57
N ARG A 484 15.27 22.19 -13.63
CA ARG A 484 15.00 20.77 -13.92
C ARG A 484 15.42 20.34 -15.31
N ASP A 485 15.32 21.20 -16.32
CA ASP A 485 15.69 20.86 -17.69
C ASP A 485 17.21 20.76 -17.85
N TRP A 486 17.95 21.64 -17.18
CA TRP A 486 19.41 21.56 -17.08
C TRP A 486 19.85 20.25 -16.39
N LEU A 487 19.21 19.86 -15.28
CA LEU A 487 19.46 18.57 -14.62
C LEU A 487 19.15 17.36 -15.54
N GLN A 488 18.07 17.43 -16.31
CA GLN A 488 17.71 16.38 -17.27
C GLN A 488 18.74 16.29 -18.41
N SER A 489 19.26 17.42 -18.89
CA SER A 489 20.30 17.45 -19.93
C SER A 489 21.62 16.82 -19.45
N LYS A 490 21.97 16.95 -18.17
CA LYS A 490 23.10 16.27 -17.51
C LYS A 490 22.87 14.78 -17.24
N SER A 491 21.62 14.30 -17.26
CA SER A 491 21.30 12.91 -16.92
C SER A 491 21.68 11.88 -18.00
N GLY A 492 22.01 12.35 -19.21
CA GLY A 492 22.55 11.54 -20.32
C GLY A 492 21.53 10.58 -20.96
N LYS A 493 21.75 10.27 -22.25
CA LYS A 493 21.13 9.10 -22.88
C LYS A 493 22.01 7.88 -22.59
N PRO A 494 21.43 6.66 -22.45
CA PRO A 494 22.25 5.46 -22.37
C PRO A 494 23.14 5.32 -23.62
N PRO A 495 24.31 4.67 -23.52
CA PRO A 495 25.17 4.41 -24.66
C PRO A 495 24.39 3.72 -25.79
N GLU A 496 24.60 4.13 -27.03
CA GLU A 496 23.90 3.56 -28.19
C GLU A 496 24.16 2.05 -28.33
N ALA A 497 25.37 1.61 -27.99
CA ALA A 497 25.74 0.19 -27.95
C ALA A 497 24.85 -0.62 -27.00
N LEU A 498 24.51 -0.09 -25.82
CA LEU A 498 23.62 -0.73 -24.86
C LEU A 498 22.20 -0.86 -25.41
N GLU A 499 21.66 0.20 -26.01
CA GLU A 499 20.33 0.15 -26.63
C GLU A 499 20.27 -0.85 -27.79
N ASN A 500 21.29 -0.89 -28.63
CA ASN A 500 21.35 -1.81 -29.77
C ASN A 500 21.45 -3.27 -29.31
N ALA A 501 22.25 -3.54 -28.28
CA ALA A 501 22.34 -4.87 -27.67
C ALA A 501 20.99 -5.32 -27.10
N LEU A 502 20.32 -4.47 -26.31
CA LEU A 502 19.01 -4.75 -25.76
C LEU A 502 17.94 -4.96 -26.84
N ARG A 503 17.96 -4.16 -27.93
CA ARG A 503 17.04 -4.33 -29.07
C ARG A 503 17.23 -5.69 -29.74
N SER A 504 18.49 -6.04 -30.05
CA SER A 504 18.84 -7.31 -30.69
C SER A 504 18.38 -8.49 -29.85
N ASP A 505 18.67 -8.44 -28.55
CA ASP A 505 18.31 -9.50 -27.61
C ASP A 505 16.79 -9.63 -27.40
N ALA A 506 16.05 -8.52 -27.31
CA ALA A 506 14.59 -8.56 -27.23
C ALA A 506 13.93 -9.07 -28.53
N GLN A 507 14.50 -8.74 -29.69
CA GLN A 507 14.04 -9.28 -30.97
C GLN A 507 14.27 -10.80 -31.05
N LYS A 508 15.44 -11.29 -30.64
CA LYS A 508 15.72 -12.74 -30.53
C LYS A 508 14.77 -13.44 -29.54
N ALA A 509 14.31 -12.72 -28.52
CA ALA A 509 13.30 -13.22 -27.58
C ALA A 509 11.85 -13.12 -28.11
N GLY A 510 11.62 -12.60 -29.32
CA GLY A 510 10.30 -12.51 -29.95
C GLY A 510 9.43 -11.33 -29.48
N TYR A 511 10.04 -10.26 -28.96
CA TYR A 511 9.28 -9.07 -28.57
C TYR A 511 8.73 -8.34 -29.81
N THR A 512 7.49 -7.85 -29.69
CA THR A 512 6.91 -6.95 -30.70
C THR A 512 7.65 -5.62 -30.74
N LYS A 513 7.54 -4.86 -31.83
CA LYS A 513 8.11 -3.50 -31.94
C LYS A 513 7.72 -2.61 -30.75
N ASN A 514 6.48 -2.72 -30.28
CA ASN A 514 6.00 -1.99 -29.11
C ASN A 514 6.61 -2.49 -27.80
N GLY A 515 6.78 -3.80 -27.63
CA GLY A 515 7.47 -4.38 -26.48
C GLY A 515 8.94 -3.97 -26.40
N VAL A 516 9.65 -4.01 -27.52
CA VAL A 516 11.04 -3.51 -27.61
C VAL A 516 11.10 -2.03 -27.23
N ARG A 517 10.18 -1.21 -27.77
CA ARG A 517 10.11 0.22 -27.43
C ARG A 517 9.84 0.43 -25.93
N ALA A 518 8.90 -0.29 -25.34
CA ALA A 518 8.57 -0.19 -23.92
C ALA A 518 9.77 -0.53 -23.03
N MET A 519 10.49 -1.60 -23.35
CA MET A 519 11.70 -2.01 -22.64
C MET A 519 12.80 -0.94 -22.74
N ILE A 520 13.05 -0.39 -23.93
CA ILE A 520 14.06 0.67 -24.12
C ILE A 520 13.67 1.94 -23.34
N VAL A 521 12.39 2.33 -23.34
CA VAL A 521 11.92 3.48 -22.55
C VAL A 521 12.09 3.24 -21.04
N ALA A 522 11.81 2.02 -20.57
CA ALA A 522 12.04 1.62 -19.19
C ALA A 522 13.52 1.71 -18.82
N VAL A 523 14.42 1.19 -19.66
CA VAL A 523 15.88 1.25 -19.45
C VAL A 523 16.42 2.68 -19.51
N ARG A 524 15.93 3.52 -20.44
CA ARG A 524 16.29 4.96 -20.47
C ARG A 524 15.92 5.67 -19.18
N SER A 525 14.74 5.34 -18.65
CA SER A 525 14.24 5.90 -17.39
C SER A 525 15.04 5.39 -16.20
N LEU A 526 15.44 4.11 -16.20
CA LEU A 526 16.35 3.58 -15.19
C LEU A 526 17.72 4.26 -15.27
N TYR A 527 18.30 4.33 -16.46
CA TYR A 527 19.59 4.97 -16.73
C TYR A 527 19.58 6.41 -16.24
N SER A 528 18.60 7.24 -16.61
CA SER A 528 18.54 8.65 -16.23
C SER A 528 18.44 8.85 -14.71
N LEU A 529 17.74 7.94 -14.01
CA LEU A 529 17.52 7.99 -12.57
C LEU A 529 18.64 7.35 -11.74
N THR A 530 19.53 6.55 -12.34
CA THR A 530 20.71 6.02 -11.63
C THR A 530 21.81 7.09 -11.56
N PRO A 531 22.31 7.48 -10.38
CA PRO A 531 23.35 8.51 -10.28
C PRO A 531 24.69 8.08 -10.87
N ASP A 532 25.08 6.82 -10.64
CA ASP A 532 26.32 6.25 -11.13
C ASP A 532 26.11 5.55 -12.49
N LYS A 533 26.50 6.22 -13.57
CA LYS A 533 26.36 5.69 -14.94
C LYS A 533 27.39 4.61 -15.26
N THR A 534 28.47 4.49 -14.49
CA THR A 534 29.52 3.49 -14.74
C THR A 534 28.98 2.07 -14.55
N LYS A 535 27.92 1.90 -13.76
CA LYS A 535 27.17 0.64 -13.61
C LYS A 535 26.56 0.12 -14.93
N PHE A 536 26.45 0.95 -15.96
CA PHE A 536 25.99 0.59 -17.31
C PHE A 536 27.13 0.46 -18.33
N ALA A 537 28.39 0.57 -17.91
CA ALA A 537 29.55 0.44 -18.80
C ALA A 537 29.95 -1.02 -19.06
N ALA A 538 29.49 -1.96 -18.23
CA ALA A 538 29.66 -3.39 -18.45
C ALA A 538 28.82 -3.90 -19.64
N ASP A 539 29.12 -5.12 -20.11
CA ASP A 539 28.25 -5.84 -21.03
C ASP A 539 26.82 -5.88 -20.48
N TYR A 540 25.82 -5.65 -21.34
CA TYR A 540 24.42 -5.60 -20.95
C TYR A 540 23.95 -6.85 -20.20
N ALA A 541 24.55 -8.01 -20.45
CA ALA A 541 24.25 -9.25 -19.72
C ALA A 541 24.83 -9.28 -18.29
N ALA A 542 25.92 -8.55 -18.03
CA ALA A 542 26.60 -8.48 -16.73
C ALA A 542 26.11 -7.32 -15.85
N ILE A 543 25.30 -6.41 -16.39
CA ILE A 543 24.71 -5.30 -15.62
C ILE A 543 23.78 -5.87 -14.53
N PRO A 544 23.90 -5.45 -13.26
CA PRO A 544 23.07 -5.95 -12.16
C PRO A 544 21.67 -5.30 -12.17
N TRP A 545 20.89 -5.59 -13.22
CA TRP A 545 19.59 -4.96 -13.51
C TRP A 545 18.62 -4.99 -12.33
N ARG A 546 18.54 -6.12 -11.62
CA ARG A 546 17.65 -6.28 -10.47
C ARG A 546 18.03 -5.36 -9.32
N ALA A 547 19.32 -5.29 -8.98
CA ALA A 547 19.83 -4.43 -7.91
C ALA A 547 19.67 -2.95 -8.27
N LEU A 548 20.00 -2.57 -9.51
CA LEU A 548 19.82 -1.21 -10.03
C LEU A 548 18.36 -0.77 -9.99
N THR A 549 17.44 -1.67 -10.40
CA THR A 549 16.00 -1.39 -10.35
C THR A 549 15.53 -1.17 -8.92
N ALA A 550 15.97 -2.00 -7.97
CA ALA A 550 15.61 -1.87 -6.56
C ALA A 550 16.15 -0.55 -5.95
N GLU A 551 17.42 -0.21 -6.21
CA GLU A 551 18.05 1.03 -5.73
C GLU A 551 17.34 2.27 -6.29
N ALA A 552 17.05 2.29 -7.59
CA ALA A 552 16.36 3.40 -8.23
C ALA A 552 14.90 3.51 -7.77
N MET A 553 14.21 2.39 -7.53
CA MET A 553 12.85 2.39 -6.99
C MET A 553 12.78 2.89 -5.55
N ALA A 554 13.77 2.59 -4.71
CA ALA A 554 13.82 3.09 -3.33
C ALA A 554 13.91 4.63 -3.28
N THR A 555 14.49 5.24 -4.30
CA THR A 555 14.72 6.69 -4.36
C THR A 555 13.68 7.41 -5.23
N HIS A 556 13.11 6.72 -6.24
CA HIS A 556 12.27 7.30 -7.28
C HIS A 556 11.03 6.47 -7.61
N GLU A 557 10.37 5.89 -6.60
CA GLU A 557 9.21 5.00 -6.73
C GLU A 557 8.16 5.52 -7.73
N GLN A 558 7.68 6.76 -7.55
CA GLN A 558 6.64 7.36 -8.40
C GLN A 558 7.00 7.40 -9.89
N LYS A 559 8.28 7.58 -10.23
CA LYS A 559 8.74 7.67 -11.63
C LYS A 559 8.94 6.29 -12.27
N LEU A 560 9.28 5.27 -11.48
CA LEU A 560 9.58 3.92 -11.97
C LEU A 560 8.43 2.92 -11.83
N THR A 561 7.36 3.23 -11.08
CA THR A 561 6.21 2.33 -10.89
C THR A 561 5.65 1.78 -12.20
N HIS A 562 5.52 2.61 -13.23
CA HIS A 562 5.01 2.20 -14.54
C HIS A 562 5.99 1.33 -15.34
N TYR A 563 7.29 1.42 -15.07
CA TYR A 563 8.35 0.68 -15.76
C TYR A 563 8.83 -0.56 -15.01
N ARG A 564 8.48 -0.70 -13.73
CA ARG A 564 8.89 -1.78 -12.84
C ARG A 564 8.75 -3.15 -13.48
N THR A 565 7.61 -3.42 -14.09
CA THR A 565 7.31 -4.75 -14.64
C THR A 565 8.26 -5.09 -15.78
N GLU A 566 8.55 -4.15 -16.67
CA GLU A 566 9.46 -4.37 -17.81
C GLU A 566 10.92 -4.49 -17.35
N LEU A 567 11.34 -3.70 -16.36
CA LEU A 567 12.69 -3.79 -15.78
C LEU A 567 12.93 -5.11 -15.06
N LEU A 568 11.96 -5.59 -14.27
CA LEU A 568 12.06 -6.89 -13.61
C LEU A 568 12.04 -8.03 -14.62
N ARG A 569 11.20 -7.97 -15.66
CA ARG A 569 11.21 -8.96 -16.75
C ARG A 569 12.56 -9.01 -17.48
N LEU A 570 13.17 -7.84 -17.73
CA LEU A 570 14.51 -7.77 -18.31
C LEU A 570 15.52 -8.46 -17.39
N ALA A 571 15.53 -8.13 -16.10
CA ALA A 571 16.42 -8.74 -15.13
C ALA A 571 16.22 -10.26 -15.05
N ASP A 572 14.98 -10.73 -14.86
CA ASP A 572 14.64 -12.15 -14.78
C ASP A 572 15.13 -12.95 -15.99
N ARG A 573 15.09 -12.34 -17.18
CA ARG A 573 15.48 -12.96 -18.43
C ARG A 573 16.99 -13.04 -18.62
N LEU A 574 17.73 -12.05 -18.12
CA LEU A 574 19.19 -12.00 -18.20
C LEU A 574 19.85 -12.81 -17.08
N ASP A 575 19.20 -12.90 -15.92
CA ASP A 575 19.62 -13.74 -14.80
C ASP A 575 19.43 -15.25 -15.10
N GLN A 576 18.67 -15.61 -16.13
CA GLN A 576 18.45 -16.99 -16.55
C GLN A 576 19.66 -17.53 -17.34
N ILE A 577 20.28 -18.59 -16.83
CA ILE A 577 21.29 -19.37 -17.56
C ILE A 577 20.57 -20.12 -18.69
N LYS A 578 20.72 -19.64 -19.92
CA LYS A 578 20.15 -20.28 -21.12
C LYS A 578 21.15 -21.25 -21.70
N THR A 579 20.86 -22.54 -21.63
CA THR A 579 21.61 -23.56 -22.36
C THR A 579 21.40 -23.41 -23.88
N VAL A 580 22.28 -24.02 -24.67
CA VAL A 580 22.25 -23.90 -26.13
C VAL A 580 20.95 -24.47 -26.72
N GLY A 581 20.41 -25.56 -26.16
CA GLY A 581 19.16 -26.14 -26.62
C GLY A 581 17.96 -25.21 -26.49
N TRP A 582 17.80 -24.57 -25.32
CA TRP A 582 16.76 -23.56 -25.10
C TRP A 582 16.91 -22.34 -26.01
N GLN A 583 18.14 -21.88 -26.28
CA GLN A 583 18.39 -20.77 -27.20
C GLN A 583 18.01 -21.13 -28.63
N ASN A 584 18.39 -22.32 -29.10
CA ASN A 584 18.07 -22.77 -30.46
C ASN A 584 16.55 -22.94 -30.63
N LEU A 585 15.85 -23.46 -29.61
CA LEU A 585 14.40 -23.59 -29.67
C LEU A 585 13.72 -22.22 -29.69
N GLN A 586 14.24 -21.24 -28.94
CA GLN A 586 13.73 -19.86 -28.98
C GLN A 586 13.87 -19.23 -30.36
N VAL A 587 15.01 -19.43 -31.02
CA VAL A 587 15.23 -18.95 -32.39
C VAL A 587 14.24 -19.61 -33.35
N ALA A 588 14.04 -20.92 -33.27
CA ALA A 588 13.09 -21.65 -34.11
C ALA A 588 11.63 -21.18 -33.91
N ILE A 589 11.20 -20.96 -32.66
CA ILE A 589 9.87 -20.44 -32.33
C ILE A 589 9.65 -19.04 -32.92
N VAL A 590 10.65 -18.16 -32.79
CA VAL A 590 10.56 -16.79 -33.32
C VAL A 590 10.56 -16.80 -34.85
N ALA A 591 11.38 -17.64 -35.48
CA ALA A 591 11.39 -17.81 -36.93
C ALA A 591 10.06 -18.35 -37.47
N ALA A 592 9.39 -19.21 -36.71
CA ALA A 592 8.04 -19.70 -37.02
C ALA A 592 6.92 -18.65 -36.82
N GLY A 593 7.26 -17.44 -36.35
CA GLY A 593 6.29 -16.35 -36.16
C GLY A 593 5.37 -16.53 -34.94
N ILE A 594 5.69 -17.45 -34.03
CA ILE A 594 4.88 -17.70 -32.84
C ILE A 594 4.97 -16.49 -31.90
N PRO A 595 3.85 -15.86 -31.52
CA PRO A 595 3.86 -14.66 -30.70
C PRO A 595 4.37 -14.96 -29.29
N ARG A 596 5.01 -13.96 -28.66
CA ARG A 596 5.57 -14.09 -27.31
C ARG A 596 4.56 -14.57 -26.27
N ALA A 597 3.28 -14.20 -26.40
CA ALA A 597 2.21 -14.61 -25.49
C ALA A 597 1.99 -16.13 -25.49
N ASP A 598 2.29 -16.79 -26.61
CA ASP A 598 2.16 -18.23 -26.76
C ASP A 598 3.50 -18.97 -26.69
N ASN A 599 4.62 -18.24 -26.68
CA ASN A 599 5.95 -18.83 -26.49
C ASN A 599 6.11 -19.38 -25.05
N PRO A 600 6.30 -20.71 -24.90
CA PRO A 600 6.33 -21.39 -23.60
C PRO A 600 7.72 -21.38 -22.93
N ILE A 601 8.79 -20.96 -23.62
CA ILE A 601 10.19 -21.15 -23.21
C ILE A 601 10.47 -20.56 -21.84
N ASP A 602 10.23 -19.26 -21.63
CA ASP A 602 10.57 -18.63 -20.35
C ASP A 602 9.88 -19.30 -19.15
N THR A 603 8.71 -19.92 -19.35
CA THR A 603 8.01 -20.64 -18.27
C THR A 603 8.66 -22.00 -18.02
N LEU A 604 8.86 -22.81 -19.06
CA LEU A 604 9.43 -24.15 -18.92
C LEU A 604 10.91 -24.11 -18.50
N MET A 605 11.68 -23.24 -19.15
CA MET A 605 13.11 -23.07 -18.88
C MET A 605 13.36 -22.61 -17.45
N SER A 606 12.52 -21.73 -16.88
CA SER A 606 12.67 -21.30 -15.48
C SER A 606 12.60 -22.47 -14.48
N VAL A 607 11.95 -23.57 -14.86
CA VAL A 607 11.84 -24.79 -14.05
C VAL A 607 12.96 -25.76 -14.40
N ALA A 608 13.22 -25.96 -15.69
CA ALA A 608 14.26 -26.85 -16.21
C ALA A 608 15.68 -26.40 -15.83
N ALA A 609 15.91 -25.10 -15.66
CA ALA A 609 17.20 -24.51 -15.29
C ALA A 609 17.71 -25.02 -13.94
N ASN A 610 16.82 -25.29 -12.97
CA ASN A 610 17.21 -25.81 -11.65
C ASN A 610 17.83 -27.21 -11.73
N THR A 611 17.55 -27.95 -12.80
CA THR A 611 18.02 -29.32 -13.03
C THR A 611 18.90 -29.44 -14.28
N GLY A 612 19.25 -28.31 -14.91
CA GLY A 612 20.06 -28.28 -16.14
C GLY A 612 19.46 -29.04 -17.32
N LEU A 613 18.14 -29.22 -17.36
CA LEU A 613 17.49 -30.01 -18.43
C LEU A 613 17.38 -29.20 -19.72
N GLU A 614 17.74 -29.84 -20.83
CA GLU A 614 17.51 -29.34 -22.19
C GLU A 614 16.07 -29.64 -22.64
N PRO A 615 15.53 -28.93 -23.65
CA PRO A 615 14.13 -29.10 -24.03
C PRO A 615 13.78 -30.54 -24.46
N TRP A 616 14.71 -31.27 -25.10
CA TRP A 616 14.52 -32.66 -25.51
C TRP A 616 14.67 -33.68 -24.37
N HIS A 617 15.18 -33.28 -23.19
CA HIS A 617 15.24 -34.14 -22.01
C HIS A 617 13.94 -34.08 -21.18
N LEU A 618 12.99 -33.22 -21.54
CA LEU A 618 11.74 -33.09 -20.82
C LEU A 618 10.81 -34.26 -21.11
N ASP A 619 10.10 -34.73 -20.10
CA ASP A 619 9.06 -35.75 -20.25
C ASP A 619 7.78 -35.39 -19.49
N ARG A 620 6.73 -36.18 -19.78
CA ARG A 620 5.40 -36.02 -19.19
C ARG A 620 5.42 -36.04 -17.66
N GLU A 621 6.22 -36.92 -17.06
CA GLU A 621 6.28 -37.07 -15.61
C GLU A 621 6.92 -35.85 -14.93
N TRP A 622 7.98 -35.29 -15.51
CA TRP A 622 8.58 -34.04 -15.02
C TRP A 622 7.56 -32.90 -15.01
N ALA A 623 6.83 -32.73 -16.11
CA ALA A 623 5.82 -31.68 -16.23
C ALA A 623 4.68 -31.86 -15.20
N TRP A 624 4.27 -33.11 -14.99
CA TRP A 624 3.21 -33.49 -14.05
C TRP A 624 3.60 -33.27 -12.59
N ILE A 625 4.80 -33.67 -12.20
CA ILE A 625 5.29 -33.50 -10.82
C ILE A 625 5.36 -32.01 -10.47
N TYR A 626 5.88 -31.18 -11.39
CA TYR A 626 5.94 -29.75 -11.15
C TYR A 626 4.54 -29.13 -11.04
N GLU A 627 3.60 -29.48 -11.94
CA GLU A 627 2.20 -29.03 -11.87
C GLU A 627 1.60 -29.25 -10.47
N ARG A 628 1.83 -30.44 -9.89
CA ARG A 628 1.27 -30.81 -8.58
C ARG A 628 1.79 -29.96 -7.43
N SER A 629 3.02 -29.45 -7.54
CA SER A 629 3.66 -28.57 -6.56
C SER A 629 3.07 -27.15 -6.56
N LEU A 630 2.40 -26.76 -7.64
CA LEU A 630 1.92 -25.41 -7.84
C LEU A 630 0.59 -25.14 -7.11
N ARG A 631 0.36 -23.86 -6.81
CA ARG A 631 -0.94 -23.33 -6.37
C ARG A 631 -1.92 -23.23 -7.56
N PRO A 632 -3.25 -23.23 -7.32
CA PRO A 632 -4.25 -23.30 -8.39
C PRO A 632 -4.13 -22.24 -9.51
N ASP A 633 -3.71 -21.03 -9.17
CA ASP A 633 -3.50 -19.93 -10.11
C ASP A 633 -2.27 -20.15 -11.01
N LEU A 634 -1.16 -20.63 -10.43
CA LEU A 634 0.08 -20.92 -11.16
C LEU A 634 -0.06 -22.14 -12.08
N ARG A 635 -0.89 -23.12 -11.71
CA ARG A 635 -1.21 -24.29 -12.55
C ARG A 635 -1.78 -23.88 -13.90
N ARG A 636 -2.64 -22.85 -13.95
CA ARG A 636 -3.20 -22.37 -15.23
C ARG A 636 -2.11 -21.92 -16.18
N LYS A 637 -1.14 -21.16 -15.66
CA LYS A 637 0.00 -20.67 -16.43
C LYS A 637 0.87 -21.84 -16.90
N TRP A 638 1.12 -22.81 -16.01
CA TRP A 638 1.89 -24.01 -16.32
C TRP A 638 1.23 -24.88 -17.38
N ASN A 639 -0.04 -25.25 -17.20
CA ASN A 639 -0.79 -26.09 -18.14
C ASN A 639 -0.87 -25.43 -19.53
N ARG A 640 -1.05 -24.10 -19.58
CA ARG A 640 -0.99 -23.35 -20.85
C ARG A 640 0.40 -23.43 -21.47
N ALA A 641 1.48 -23.27 -20.70
CA ALA A 641 2.84 -23.39 -21.22
C ALA A 641 3.13 -24.80 -21.76
N VAL A 642 2.71 -25.85 -21.06
CA VAL A 642 2.82 -27.25 -21.52
C VAL A 642 2.01 -27.47 -22.80
N THR A 643 0.77 -27.00 -22.85
CA THR A 643 -0.08 -27.11 -24.06
C THR A 643 0.54 -26.40 -25.26
N ASN A 644 1.06 -25.19 -25.05
CA ASN A 644 1.73 -24.43 -26.10
C ASN A 644 3.04 -25.08 -26.54
N PHE A 645 3.74 -25.76 -25.64
CA PHE A 645 4.94 -26.53 -25.99
C PHE A 645 4.61 -27.78 -26.80
N ASP A 646 3.55 -28.50 -26.45
CA ASP A 646 3.07 -29.64 -27.23
C ASP A 646 2.56 -29.23 -28.62
N ALA A 647 1.98 -28.03 -28.75
CA ALA A 647 1.58 -27.47 -30.03
C ALA A 647 2.77 -27.18 -30.97
N LEU A 648 4.01 -27.11 -30.45
CA LEU A 648 5.20 -26.95 -31.29
C LEU A 648 5.46 -28.16 -32.19
N TYR A 649 5.00 -29.35 -31.81
CA TYR A 649 5.08 -30.55 -32.66
C TYR A 649 4.28 -30.39 -33.96
N ASP A 650 3.22 -29.58 -33.93
CA ASP A 650 2.36 -29.34 -35.09
C ASP A 650 2.96 -28.25 -36.01
N THR A 651 4.08 -27.63 -35.61
CA THR A 651 4.81 -26.64 -36.41
C THR A 651 5.94 -27.30 -37.18
N VAL A 652 5.76 -27.51 -38.49
CA VAL A 652 6.69 -28.26 -39.38
C VAL A 652 8.16 -27.85 -39.20
N GLY A 653 8.44 -26.54 -39.19
CA GLY A 653 9.81 -26.02 -39.07
C GLY A 653 10.47 -26.25 -37.72
N ILE A 654 9.69 -26.51 -36.65
CA ILE A 654 10.21 -26.78 -35.30
C ILE A 654 10.33 -28.28 -35.07
N ALA A 655 9.33 -29.07 -35.47
CA ALA A 655 9.34 -30.52 -35.32
C ALA A 655 10.57 -31.18 -35.98
N GLN A 656 11.06 -30.63 -37.10
CA GLN A 656 12.24 -31.13 -37.81
C GLN A 656 13.58 -30.84 -37.11
N THR A 657 13.61 -29.90 -36.15
CA THR A 657 14.86 -29.47 -35.49
C THR A 657 15.40 -30.47 -34.47
N LYS A 658 14.61 -31.50 -34.11
CA LYS A 658 14.92 -32.45 -33.01
C LYS A 658 15.20 -31.78 -31.66
N LEU A 659 14.73 -30.54 -31.47
CA LEU A 659 14.86 -29.80 -30.21
C LEU A 659 13.74 -30.15 -29.22
N LEU A 660 12.63 -30.71 -29.69
CA LEU A 660 11.54 -31.20 -28.85
C LEU A 660 11.86 -32.60 -28.32
N PRO A 661 11.24 -33.03 -27.20
CA PRO A 661 11.37 -34.40 -26.72
C PRO A 661 10.81 -35.42 -27.73
N SER A 662 10.94 -36.71 -27.44
CA SER A 662 10.32 -37.76 -28.28
C SER A 662 8.80 -37.73 -28.22
N ASP A 663 8.26 -37.30 -27.07
CA ASP A 663 6.86 -37.36 -26.73
C ASP A 663 6.32 -36.03 -26.22
N ARG A 664 5.03 -35.78 -26.49
CA ARG A 664 4.29 -34.66 -25.87
C ARG A 664 4.28 -34.79 -24.35
N LEU A 665 4.40 -33.65 -23.68
CA LEU A 665 4.45 -33.53 -22.22
C LEU A 665 3.06 -33.65 -21.59
N GLY A 666 2.00 -33.23 -22.27
CA GLY A 666 0.62 -33.28 -21.81
C GLY A 666 -0.12 -34.59 -22.10
N PRO A 667 -1.41 -34.68 -21.74
CA PRO A 667 -2.19 -33.64 -21.08
C PRO A 667 -1.89 -33.52 -19.58
N MET A 668 -2.02 -32.30 -19.03
CA MET A 668 -1.97 -32.03 -17.59
C MET A 668 -3.39 -32.16 -16.98
N PRO A 669 -3.51 -32.45 -15.66
CA PRO A 669 -4.81 -32.57 -15.01
C PRO A 669 -5.69 -31.33 -15.19
N GLN A 670 -6.97 -31.54 -15.50
CA GLN A 670 -7.95 -30.45 -15.55
C GLN A 670 -8.17 -29.83 -14.16
N ILE A 671 -8.44 -28.53 -14.14
CA ILE A 671 -8.63 -27.76 -12.90
C ILE A 671 -9.84 -28.31 -12.14
N GLY A 672 -9.67 -28.63 -10.87
CA GLY A 672 -10.74 -29.18 -10.02
C GLY A 672 -10.99 -30.68 -10.23
N ALA A 673 -10.43 -31.30 -11.27
CA ALA A 673 -10.48 -32.73 -11.52
C ALA A 673 -9.31 -33.51 -10.89
N ARG A 674 -8.54 -32.87 -9.99
CA ARG A 674 -7.36 -33.49 -9.37
C ARG A 674 -7.79 -34.68 -8.50
N LEU A 675 -7.33 -35.85 -8.92
CA LEU A 675 -7.42 -37.09 -8.15
C LEU A 675 -6.36 -37.08 -7.03
N LYS A 676 -6.71 -37.61 -5.87
CA LYS A 676 -5.84 -37.59 -4.67
C LYS A 676 -4.57 -38.40 -4.93
N ASN A 677 -4.73 -39.58 -5.50
CA ASN A 677 -3.71 -40.59 -5.75
C ASN A 677 -2.90 -40.36 -7.02
N ALA A 678 -3.27 -39.39 -7.86
CA ALA A 678 -2.60 -39.07 -9.13
C ALA A 678 -1.23 -38.38 -8.96
N HIS A 679 -0.32 -38.99 -8.21
CA HIS A 679 1.03 -38.49 -7.93
C HIS A 679 1.91 -38.49 -9.17
N PHE A 680 1.78 -39.54 -9.99
CA PHE A 680 2.43 -39.69 -11.29
C PHE A 680 1.36 -39.71 -12.39
N PRO A 681 1.68 -39.31 -13.64
CA PRO A 681 0.81 -39.54 -14.78
C PRO A 681 0.63 -41.06 -14.98
N LEU A 682 -0.56 -41.50 -15.39
CA LEU A 682 -0.75 -42.90 -15.75
C LEU A 682 0.06 -43.24 -17.01
N PRO A 683 0.50 -44.52 -17.16
CA PRO A 683 0.94 -45.06 -18.44
C PRO A 683 -0.09 -44.79 -19.52
N ARG A 684 0.33 -44.46 -20.75
CA ARG A 684 -0.61 -44.07 -21.83
C ARG A 684 -1.58 -45.19 -22.16
N ARG A 685 -1.09 -46.44 -22.22
CA ARG A 685 -1.95 -47.60 -22.50
C ARG A 685 -2.96 -47.85 -21.39
N PHE A 686 -2.56 -47.64 -20.14
CA PHE A 686 -3.44 -47.82 -19.00
C PHE A 686 -4.45 -46.67 -18.87
N GLU A 687 -4.03 -45.43 -19.12
CA GLU A 687 -4.92 -44.26 -19.19
C GLU A 687 -5.99 -44.43 -20.26
N ALA A 688 -5.62 -44.89 -21.46
CA ALA A 688 -6.55 -45.18 -22.55
C ALA A 688 -7.52 -46.32 -22.19
N ALA A 689 -7.06 -47.36 -21.51
CA ALA A 689 -7.93 -48.46 -21.06
C ALA A 689 -8.99 -48.00 -20.04
N LEU A 690 -8.65 -47.01 -19.22
CA LEU A 690 -9.52 -46.42 -18.20
C LEU A 690 -10.39 -45.26 -18.72
N GLU A 691 -10.25 -44.88 -19.99
CA GLU A 691 -11.01 -43.77 -20.58
C GLU A 691 -12.53 -44.01 -20.48
N GLY A 692 -13.29 -42.95 -20.16
CA GLY A 692 -14.72 -43.05 -19.88
C GLY A 692 -15.08 -43.67 -18.53
N GLY A 693 -14.09 -44.12 -17.76
CA GLY A 693 -14.26 -44.69 -16.43
C GLY A 693 -14.79 -43.71 -15.38
N SER A 694 -15.39 -44.24 -14.32
CA SER A 694 -15.85 -43.43 -13.19
C SER A 694 -14.68 -42.75 -12.47
N LYS A 695 -14.97 -41.65 -11.75
CA LYS A 695 -13.94 -40.97 -10.94
C LYS A 695 -13.28 -41.92 -9.93
N GLN A 696 -14.04 -42.85 -9.35
CA GLN A 696 -13.54 -43.84 -8.39
C GLN A 696 -12.56 -44.81 -9.05
N LEU A 697 -12.89 -45.28 -10.26
CA LEU A 697 -12.01 -46.14 -11.04
C LEU A 697 -10.70 -45.46 -11.42
N LEU A 698 -10.76 -44.20 -11.89
CA LEU A 698 -9.55 -43.42 -12.20
C LEU A 698 -8.69 -43.18 -10.95
N GLU A 699 -9.32 -42.91 -9.80
CA GLU A 699 -8.66 -42.74 -8.51
C GLU A 699 -7.97 -44.03 -8.05
N ALA A 700 -8.59 -45.19 -8.31
CA ALA A 700 -8.03 -46.50 -8.04
C ALA A 700 -6.87 -46.84 -8.99
N GLY A 701 -6.99 -46.55 -10.29
CA GLY A 701 -5.91 -46.77 -11.27
C GLY A 701 -4.66 -45.96 -10.92
N HIS A 702 -4.82 -44.70 -10.55
CA HIS A 702 -3.71 -43.87 -10.06
C HIS A 702 -3.13 -44.37 -8.72
N PHE A 703 -3.94 -44.98 -7.85
CA PHE A 703 -3.47 -45.60 -6.63
C PHE A 703 -2.57 -46.81 -6.91
N VAL A 704 -3.03 -47.73 -7.77
CA VAL A 704 -2.24 -48.90 -8.19
C VAL A 704 -0.92 -48.45 -8.80
N TRP A 705 -0.97 -47.53 -9.77
CA TRP A 705 0.23 -47.01 -10.43
C TRP A 705 1.21 -46.36 -9.44
N ARG A 706 0.70 -45.55 -8.51
CA ARG A 706 1.54 -44.93 -7.47
C ARG A 706 2.25 -45.98 -6.62
N CYS A 707 1.58 -47.07 -6.25
CA CYS A 707 2.16 -48.12 -5.44
C CYS A 707 3.29 -48.84 -6.20
N LEU A 708 3.04 -49.29 -7.42
CA LEU A 708 4.06 -49.96 -8.26
C LEU A 708 5.29 -49.08 -8.51
N ARG A 709 5.09 -47.79 -8.73
CA ARG A 709 6.18 -46.81 -8.85
C ARG A 709 6.96 -46.60 -7.56
N THR A 710 6.31 -46.69 -6.41
CA THR A 710 6.98 -46.48 -5.11
C THR A 710 7.70 -47.73 -4.64
N PHE A 711 7.20 -48.92 -4.98
CA PHE A 711 7.85 -50.20 -4.68
C PHE A 711 9.01 -50.52 -5.63
N GLY A 712 9.20 -49.74 -6.70
CA GLY A 712 10.25 -49.97 -7.69
C GLY A 712 9.95 -51.10 -8.68
N VAL A 713 8.71 -51.58 -8.73
CA VAL A 713 8.25 -52.57 -9.72
C VAL A 713 8.20 -51.93 -11.11
N CYS A 714 7.78 -50.68 -11.18
CA CYS A 714 7.80 -49.88 -12.41
C CYS A 714 8.67 -48.62 -12.23
N SER A 715 9.29 -48.19 -13.32
CA SER A 715 10.18 -47.03 -13.42
C SER A 715 9.52 -45.85 -14.16
N ARG A 716 10.22 -44.71 -14.16
CA ARG A 716 9.83 -43.52 -14.91
C ARG A 716 9.91 -43.79 -16.42
N GLY A 717 8.81 -43.55 -17.12
CA GLY A 717 8.70 -43.77 -18.56
C GLY A 717 8.12 -45.13 -18.95
N ASP A 718 7.94 -46.07 -18.01
CA ASP A 718 7.35 -47.37 -18.30
C ASP A 718 5.90 -47.23 -18.80
N ASP A 719 5.56 -47.97 -19.86
CA ASP A 719 4.21 -48.07 -20.42
C ASP A 719 3.75 -49.55 -20.53
N PRO A 720 3.62 -50.26 -19.40
CA PRO A 720 3.26 -51.68 -19.38
C PRO A 720 1.86 -51.92 -19.96
N ALA A 721 1.60 -53.15 -20.41
CA ALA A 721 0.26 -53.50 -20.84
C ALA A 721 -0.72 -53.39 -19.64
N PRO A 722 -1.95 -52.91 -19.85
CA PRO A 722 -2.91 -52.75 -18.76
C PRO A 722 -3.16 -54.02 -17.94
N GLY A 723 -3.22 -55.19 -18.60
CA GLY A 723 -3.42 -56.50 -17.96
C GLY A 723 -2.28 -56.86 -16.99
N ASP A 724 -1.04 -56.67 -17.42
CA ASP A 724 0.15 -56.92 -16.58
C ASP A 724 0.13 -56.03 -15.33
N LEU A 725 -0.28 -54.77 -15.47
CA LEU A 725 -0.29 -53.80 -14.38
C LEU A 725 -1.34 -54.12 -13.30
N VAL A 726 -2.41 -54.86 -13.67
CA VAL A 726 -3.51 -55.26 -12.77
C VAL A 726 -3.55 -56.79 -12.53
N ALA A 727 -2.43 -57.48 -12.77
CA ALA A 727 -2.26 -58.88 -12.42
C ALA A 727 -2.42 -59.09 -10.90
N ASP A 728 -2.99 -60.22 -10.50
CA ASP A 728 -3.28 -60.49 -9.08
C ASP A 728 -2.02 -60.48 -8.22
N ASP A 729 -0.87 -60.95 -8.72
CA ASP A 729 0.42 -60.88 -8.02
C ASP A 729 0.78 -59.44 -7.60
N TYR A 730 0.53 -58.45 -8.46
CA TYR A 730 0.79 -57.05 -8.17
C TYR A 730 -0.27 -56.42 -7.28
N LEU A 731 -1.54 -56.79 -7.45
CA LEU A 731 -2.62 -56.30 -6.59
C LEU A 731 -2.48 -56.82 -5.16
N ASP A 732 -2.09 -58.09 -4.98
CA ASP A 732 -1.83 -58.71 -3.68
C ASP A 732 -0.59 -58.12 -3.01
N LEU A 733 0.47 -57.86 -3.79
CA LEU A 733 1.64 -57.12 -3.30
C LEU A 733 1.24 -55.73 -2.78
N ILE A 734 0.40 -55.00 -3.52
CA ILE A 734 -0.10 -53.68 -3.11
C ILE A 734 -0.96 -53.80 -1.84
N GLU A 735 -1.85 -54.77 -1.75
CA GLU A 735 -2.69 -54.97 -0.56
C GLU A 735 -1.84 -55.18 0.69
N LYS A 736 -0.75 -55.94 0.56
CA LYS A 736 0.15 -56.31 1.66
C LYS A 736 1.10 -55.18 2.06
N GLU A 737 1.69 -54.48 1.10
CA GLU A 737 2.85 -53.61 1.34
C GLU A 737 2.55 -52.11 1.31
N GLN A 738 1.38 -51.68 0.80
CA GLN A 738 1.09 -50.25 0.71
C GLN A 738 0.97 -49.59 2.10
N CYS A 739 1.55 -48.40 2.24
CA CYS A 739 1.49 -47.60 3.46
C CYS A 739 0.85 -46.21 3.25
N PHE A 740 0.27 -45.96 2.08
CA PHE A 740 -0.23 -44.62 1.70
C PHE A 740 -1.59 -44.30 2.30
N MET A 741 -2.38 -45.32 2.65
CA MET A 741 -3.71 -45.17 3.23
C MET A 741 -4.08 -46.36 4.12
N ARG A 742 -5.21 -46.24 4.83
CA ARG A 742 -5.75 -47.32 5.68
C ARG A 742 -6.02 -48.55 4.81
N ALA A 743 -5.69 -49.74 5.33
CA ALA A 743 -5.85 -51.01 4.62
C ALA A 743 -7.26 -51.21 4.02
N GLN A 744 -8.31 -50.84 4.77
CA GLN A 744 -9.69 -50.93 4.27
C GLN A 744 -9.93 -50.04 3.04
N THR A 745 -9.35 -48.84 2.98
CA THR A 745 -9.48 -47.95 1.82
C THR A 745 -8.66 -48.44 0.63
N ALA A 746 -7.48 -49.01 0.89
CA ALA A 746 -6.67 -49.63 -0.16
C ALA A 746 -7.40 -50.82 -0.79
N ARG A 747 -8.02 -51.69 0.03
CA ARG A 747 -8.86 -52.80 -0.46
C ARG A 747 -9.97 -52.33 -1.38
N LEU A 748 -10.71 -51.28 -1.01
CA LEU A 748 -11.77 -50.73 -1.88
C LEU A 748 -11.24 -50.27 -3.25
N HIS A 749 -10.03 -49.70 -3.32
CA HIS A 749 -9.43 -49.34 -4.60
C HIS A 749 -8.99 -50.57 -5.40
N ILE A 750 -8.44 -51.59 -4.73
CA ILE A 750 -8.01 -52.84 -5.36
C ILE A 750 -9.21 -53.62 -5.90
N GLU A 751 -10.27 -53.78 -5.10
CA GLU A 751 -11.54 -54.41 -5.49
C GLU A 751 -12.16 -53.67 -6.68
N CYS A 752 -12.18 -52.34 -6.67
CA CYS A 752 -12.67 -51.55 -7.82
C CYS A 752 -11.88 -51.82 -9.11
N ILE A 753 -10.57 -52.10 -9.02
CA ILE A 753 -9.73 -52.46 -10.17
C ILE A 753 -9.97 -53.91 -10.62
N ARG A 754 -10.17 -54.85 -9.68
CA ARG A 754 -10.56 -56.23 -9.97
C ARG A 754 -11.90 -56.28 -10.69
N ASP A 755 -12.92 -55.61 -10.16
CA ASP A 755 -14.25 -55.51 -10.78
C ASP A 755 -14.18 -54.93 -12.20
N TRP A 756 -13.38 -53.88 -12.39
CA TRP A 756 -13.18 -53.29 -13.71
C TRP A 756 -12.46 -54.24 -14.68
N ARG A 757 -11.39 -54.91 -14.23
CA ARG A 757 -10.65 -55.90 -15.02
C ARG A 757 -11.57 -57.03 -15.47
N ASP A 758 -12.33 -57.60 -14.55
CA ASP A 758 -13.21 -58.75 -14.80
C ASP A 758 -14.39 -58.37 -15.71
N SER A 759 -14.81 -57.10 -15.72
CA SER A 759 -15.82 -56.57 -16.64
C SER A 759 -15.36 -56.42 -18.10
N ARG A 760 -14.05 -56.57 -18.38
CA ARG A 760 -13.45 -56.33 -19.70
C ARG A 760 -12.87 -57.62 -20.27
N ILE A 761 -13.67 -58.30 -21.09
CA ILE A 761 -13.41 -59.62 -21.68
C ILE A 761 -12.12 -59.70 -22.54
N GLY A 762 -11.48 -58.57 -22.89
CA GLY A 762 -10.25 -58.52 -23.72
C GLY A 762 -9.02 -57.90 -23.06
N LEU A 763 -9.00 -57.75 -21.73
CA LEU A 763 -7.85 -57.21 -20.97
C LEU A 763 -6.92 -58.29 -20.38
N LEU A 764 -7.32 -59.56 -20.44
CA LEU A 764 -6.56 -60.74 -20.04
C LEU A 764 -5.79 -61.35 -21.22
#